data_AF-A0A515KN52-F1
#
_entry.id   AF-A0A515KN52-F1
#
_cell.length_a   1.000
_cell.length_b   1.000
_cell.length_c   1.000
_cell.angle_alpha   90.00
_cell.angle_beta   90.00
_cell.angle_gamma   90.00
#
_symmetry.space_group_name_H-M   'P 1'
#
loop_
_entity.id
_entity.type
_entity.pdbx_description
1 polymer ?
#
loop_
_entity_poly.entity_id
_entity_poly.type
_entity_poly.pdbx_seq_one_letter_code
_entity_poly.pdbx_strand_id
1 'polypeptide(L)'
;MTFVRIRRLVLHSLLLLAACAALPVEWAAAQGTTGSMQISWEVRNRFRLFREERDFQLHADTLRNQTILASEQTLGVQSDGRGWARNTVGRLCVDMAGKFSEPCTRDSVKESYLTPTEHPVTVRLTGEVPVGAVCAWTFDDGDGPRQSNFDCAEPVNFRAVYGKRTVAIVDVTSGAEAPQRVTTDITVRDVLIAGLGDSIASGEGNPDRPVALSDEGFCYRSYIGSDTGQYYRPSRAGFKGGRACESYESLQAWQAQGAQWLSAPCHRSLYSYQTRTAIAMAVQYPHIAVTYLPLACSGATIAEGLLGKQQAKECLTTKTSTNCQGSVAAQMTELREAMAAVKKRQPGRKLDLVLLSIGANDIGFSNLVADVIVENDTERALFKRGGILGSVDDSRSALVRELPAGFGKLREALKPLLSGDLSRVIFTAYANPTFSNGAPCPGGPAGFDVHPAFNANPRRLANVANFVESEFLPQLKAIALCQGGVLCRNPQADRMTYVDAHQQAFATHGFCARASTDPEFDRACFSPKGQSFDPDIVAASSQPMLCGLGASQFRAYLPRARWIRDANDSYFAAMTYPQGISATIQPADIHDATWGILSAVYGGAIHPTAEGHAAMADAALPAAAAVLRLGAEAEVTSEPLGEPVQTR
;
A
#
# COMPACT_ATOMS: atom_id res chain seq x y z
N MET A 1 73.04 -24.81 -26.47
CA MET A 1 72.60 -26.20 -26.27
C MET A 1 71.07 -26.22 -26.27
N THR A 2 70.50 -26.92 -27.26
CA THR A 2 69.11 -27.44 -27.38
C THR A 2 67.93 -26.46 -27.25
N PHE A 3 67.42 -25.79 -28.30
CA PHE A 3 66.46 -26.18 -29.39
C PHE A 3 64.98 -26.47 -28.99
N VAL A 4 64.08 -25.53 -29.41
CA VAL A 4 62.75 -25.70 -30.08
C VAL A 4 61.55 -26.14 -29.20
N ARG A 5 60.42 -25.39 -29.08
CA ARG A 5 59.31 -25.10 -30.05
C ARG A 5 58.43 -23.91 -29.54
N ILE A 6 57.62 -23.14 -30.28
CA ILE A 6 57.32 -22.85 -31.70
C ILE A 6 56.47 -21.54 -31.72
N ARG A 7 56.67 -20.70 -32.74
CA ARG A 7 55.91 -19.49 -33.12
C ARG A 7 54.55 -19.83 -33.79
N ARG A 8 53.54 -18.95 -33.73
CA ARG A 8 53.06 -18.10 -34.87
C ARG A 8 51.64 -17.52 -34.67
N LEU A 9 51.52 -16.24 -35.06
CA LEU A 9 50.31 -15.51 -35.45
C LEU A 9 49.41 -16.29 -36.43
N VAL A 10 48.08 -16.20 -36.27
CA VAL A 10 47.10 -16.09 -37.37
C VAL A 10 45.88 -15.28 -36.90
N LEU A 11 45.65 -14.17 -37.58
CA LEU A 11 44.40 -13.42 -37.73
C LEU A 11 43.43 -14.28 -38.56
N HIS A 12 42.16 -14.49 -38.17
CA HIS A 12 40.98 -14.74 -39.05
C HIS A 12 39.68 -14.79 -38.19
N SER A 13 38.94 -13.69 -38.25
CA SER A 13 37.50 -13.56 -38.54
C SER A 13 36.43 -14.53 -37.98
N LEU A 14 35.43 -13.88 -37.36
CA LEU A 14 33.96 -14.07 -37.49
C LEU A 14 33.18 -15.01 -36.54
N LEU A 15 32.16 -14.39 -35.94
CA LEU A 15 30.80 -14.89 -35.63
C LEU A 15 30.62 -15.88 -34.47
N LEU A 16 30.30 -15.33 -33.28
CA LEU A 16 29.15 -15.72 -32.43
C LEU A 16 29.14 -14.87 -31.15
N LEU A 17 28.64 -13.64 -31.26
CA LEU A 17 28.23 -12.79 -30.14
C LEU A 17 26.87 -12.19 -30.48
N ALA A 18 25.84 -12.97 -30.20
CA ALA A 18 24.42 -12.61 -30.17
C ALA A 18 23.83 -13.43 -29.01
N ALA A 19 23.02 -12.95 -28.06
CA ALA A 19 22.47 -11.62 -27.83
C ALA A 19 22.12 -11.55 -26.33
N CYS A 20 22.67 -10.57 -25.62
CA CYS A 20 22.14 -10.08 -24.35
C CYS A 20 22.37 -8.56 -24.31
N ALA A 21 21.78 -7.87 -25.29
CA ALA A 21 21.56 -6.43 -25.17
C ALA A 21 20.29 -6.27 -24.32
N ALA A 22 20.43 -5.62 -23.17
CA ALA A 22 19.30 -5.09 -22.43
C ALA A 22 18.48 -4.24 -23.39
N LEU A 23 17.22 -4.63 -23.61
CA LEU A 23 16.28 -3.78 -24.32
C LEU A 23 16.09 -2.53 -23.46
N PRO A 24 16.42 -1.32 -23.95
CA PRO A 24 15.89 -0.13 -23.32
C PRO A 24 14.37 -0.24 -23.45
N VAL A 25 13.66 -0.18 -22.33
CA VAL A 25 12.26 0.18 -22.35
C VAL A 25 12.25 1.65 -22.76
N GLU A 26 12.28 1.90 -24.06
CA GLU A 26 11.86 3.18 -24.61
C GLU A 26 10.41 3.35 -24.16
N TRP A 27 10.20 4.17 -23.14
CA TRP A 27 8.93 4.87 -23.04
C TRP A 27 8.72 5.48 -24.41
N ALA A 28 7.58 5.15 -25.02
CA ALA A 28 7.06 5.98 -26.08
C ALA A 28 7.00 7.39 -25.49
N ALA A 29 8.02 8.20 -25.77
CA ALA A 29 7.80 9.60 -25.96
C ALA A 29 6.60 9.63 -26.89
N ALA A 30 5.51 10.27 -26.46
CA ALA A 30 4.51 10.70 -27.41
C ALA A 30 5.31 11.50 -28.45
N GLN A 31 5.67 10.84 -29.55
CA GLN A 31 6.05 11.52 -30.77
C GLN A 31 4.77 12.23 -31.12
N GLY A 32 4.67 13.47 -30.66
CA GLY A 32 3.63 14.37 -31.09
C GLY A 32 3.67 14.31 -32.59
N THR A 33 2.60 13.79 -33.17
CA THR A 33 2.26 14.09 -34.55
C THR A 33 2.11 15.61 -34.58
N THR A 34 3.21 16.31 -34.86
CA THR A 34 3.13 17.66 -35.40
C THR A 34 2.31 17.54 -36.68
N GLY A 35 1.06 18.03 -36.68
CA GLY A 35 0.35 18.29 -37.93
C GLY A 35 -1.16 18.04 -38.06
N SER A 36 -1.95 17.71 -37.04
CA SER A 36 -3.42 17.76 -37.17
C SER A 36 -4.16 17.89 -35.83
N MET A 37 -5.37 18.47 -35.85
CA MET A 37 -6.23 18.57 -34.67
C MET A 37 -6.75 17.19 -34.24
N GLN A 38 -6.75 16.94 -32.94
CA GLN A 38 -7.19 15.68 -32.33
C GLN A 38 -8.01 15.92 -31.07
N ILE A 39 -9.04 15.10 -30.85
CA ILE A 39 -9.77 15.09 -29.58
C ILE A 39 -9.02 14.19 -28.58
N SER A 40 -8.59 14.76 -27.46
CA SER A 40 -8.09 14.04 -26.30
C SER A 40 -9.13 14.04 -25.19
N TRP A 41 -9.20 12.97 -24.40
CA TRP A 41 -10.11 12.90 -23.28
C TRP A 41 -9.52 12.10 -22.11
N GLU A 42 -10.01 12.37 -20.92
CA GLU A 42 -9.64 11.63 -19.72
C GLU A 42 -10.79 11.58 -18.72
N VAL A 43 -10.83 10.50 -17.94
CA VAL A 43 -11.74 10.40 -16.80
C VAL A 43 -11.24 11.35 -15.71
N ARG A 44 -12.16 12.04 -15.04
CA ARG A 44 -11.86 12.89 -13.87
C ARG A 44 -11.96 12.09 -12.58
N ASN A 45 -11.13 12.43 -11.60
CA ASN A 45 -11.09 11.76 -10.28
C ASN A 45 -11.15 10.22 -10.43
N ARG A 46 -10.13 9.67 -11.13
CA ARG A 46 -10.15 8.31 -11.68
C ARG A 46 -10.09 7.24 -10.59
N PHE A 47 -9.51 7.56 -9.43
CA PHE A 47 -9.50 6.70 -8.26
C PHE A 47 -10.73 6.94 -7.40
N ARG A 48 -11.78 6.15 -7.61
CA ARG A 48 -13.13 6.45 -7.12
C ARG A 48 -13.30 6.41 -5.61
N LEU A 49 -12.33 5.85 -4.87
CA LEU A 49 -12.35 5.84 -3.41
C LEU A 49 -12.25 7.28 -2.84
N PHE A 50 -11.59 8.19 -3.56
CA PHE A 50 -11.50 9.60 -3.20
C PHE A 50 -12.80 10.33 -3.52
N ARG A 51 -13.37 11.01 -2.52
CA ARG A 51 -14.59 11.80 -2.71
C ARG A 51 -14.36 13.10 -3.45
N GLU A 52 -13.13 13.59 -3.49
CA GLU A 52 -12.80 14.88 -4.06
C GLU A 52 -11.64 14.77 -5.04
N GLU A 53 -11.82 15.34 -6.23
CA GLU A 53 -10.82 15.34 -7.30
C GLU A 53 -9.46 15.91 -6.88
N ARG A 54 -9.42 16.88 -5.97
CA ARG A 54 -8.16 17.44 -5.46
C ARG A 54 -7.24 16.39 -4.84
N ASP A 55 -7.82 15.37 -4.21
CA ASP A 55 -7.05 14.30 -3.58
C ASP A 55 -6.44 13.37 -4.64
N PHE A 56 -7.14 13.17 -5.75
CA PHE A 56 -6.60 12.46 -6.92
C PHE A 56 -5.55 13.30 -7.65
N GLN A 57 -5.79 14.60 -7.82
CA GLN A 57 -4.90 15.51 -8.55
C GLN A 57 -3.52 15.58 -7.90
N LEU A 58 -3.46 15.55 -6.56
CA LEU A 58 -2.19 15.46 -5.82
C LEU A 58 -1.30 14.32 -6.33
N HIS A 59 -1.88 13.14 -6.56
CA HIS A 59 -1.15 11.99 -7.09
C HIS A 59 -0.91 12.10 -8.61
N ALA A 60 -1.87 12.63 -9.36
CA ALA A 60 -1.72 12.83 -10.80
C ALA A 60 -0.56 13.80 -11.14
N ASP A 61 -0.31 14.78 -10.28
CA ASP A 61 0.78 15.74 -10.43
C ASP A 61 2.14 15.13 -10.04
N THR A 62 2.21 14.38 -8.93
CA THR A 62 3.50 13.85 -8.44
C THR A 62 3.95 12.57 -9.14
N LEU A 63 3.02 11.71 -9.59
CA LEU A 63 3.37 10.47 -10.31
C LEU A 63 3.69 10.71 -11.79
N ARG A 64 3.47 11.91 -12.32
CA ARG A 64 3.70 12.22 -13.74
C ARG A 64 5.18 11.99 -14.08
N ASN A 65 5.45 10.97 -14.90
CA ASN A 65 6.80 10.54 -15.30
C ASN A 65 7.71 10.11 -14.12
N GLN A 66 7.13 9.70 -12.99
CA GLN A 66 7.87 9.24 -11.82
C GLN A 66 7.42 7.84 -11.42
N THR A 67 8.27 7.14 -10.67
CA THR A 67 7.88 5.91 -9.98
C THR A 67 6.99 6.23 -8.77
N ILE A 68 6.27 5.24 -8.26
CA ILE A 68 5.44 5.38 -7.06
C ILE A 68 6.32 5.72 -5.86
N LEU A 69 7.51 5.12 -5.75
CA LEU A 69 8.48 5.48 -4.72
C LEU A 69 8.93 6.95 -4.81
N ALA A 70 9.31 7.44 -6.00
CA ALA A 70 9.76 8.82 -6.17
C ALA A 70 8.62 9.83 -5.86
N SER A 71 7.40 9.50 -6.25
CA SER A 71 6.22 10.27 -5.87
C SER A 71 5.99 10.26 -4.36
N GLU A 72 6.16 9.12 -3.68
CA GLU A 72 6.01 9.05 -2.22
C GLU A 72 7.05 9.91 -1.50
N GLN A 73 8.29 9.91 -1.97
CA GLN A 73 9.35 10.75 -1.41
C GLN A 73 9.03 12.24 -1.58
N THR A 74 8.52 12.63 -2.74
CA THR A 74 8.04 13.99 -3.02
C THR A 74 6.90 14.38 -2.08
N LEU A 75 5.88 13.53 -1.93
CA LEU A 75 4.74 13.76 -1.04
C LEU A 75 5.15 13.80 0.44
N GLY A 76 6.13 12.98 0.82
CA GLY A 76 6.75 12.99 2.14
C GLY A 76 7.31 14.37 2.47
N VAL A 77 8.08 14.97 1.58
CA VAL A 77 8.63 16.33 1.75
C VAL A 77 7.53 17.40 1.71
N GLN A 78 6.61 17.36 0.74
CA GLN A 78 5.53 18.34 0.61
C GLN A 78 4.59 18.36 1.82
N SER A 79 4.46 17.23 2.54
CA SER A 79 3.65 17.11 3.74
C SER A 79 4.41 17.45 5.04
N ASP A 80 5.64 17.98 4.97
CA ASP A 80 6.54 18.14 6.12
C ASP A 80 6.73 16.81 6.88
N GLY A 81 6.70 15.69 6.17
CA GLY A 81 6.81 14.35 6.74
C GLY A 81 5.68 13.90 7.65
N ARG A 82 4.55 14.63 7.64
CA ARG A 82 3.34 14.29 8.41
C ARG A 82 2.39 13.38 7.65
N GLY A 83 2.71 13.09 6.39
CA GLY A 83 1.95 12.21 5.52
C GLY A 83 0.89 12.95 4.70
N TRP A 84 0.77 12.60 3.42
CA TRP A 84 -0.23 13.16 2.50
C TRP A 84 -1.66 12.69 2.84
N ALA A 85 -1.82 11.46 3.33
CA ALA A 85 -3.13 10.85 3.60
C ALA A 85 -3.90 11.48 4.77
N ARG A 86 -3.23 12.25 5.63
CA ARG A 86 -3.80 12.82 6.87
C ARG A 86 -5.09 13.62 6.66
N ASN A 87 -5.22 14.25 5.50
CA ASN A 87 -6.40 15.03 5.12
C ASN A 87 -7.38 14.18 4.31
N THR A 88 -6.86 13.32 3.42
CA THR A 88 -7.63 12.49 2.49
C THR A 88 -8.44 11.41 3.19
N VAL A 89 -7.94 10.83 4.29
CA VAL A 89 -8.61 9.73 5.02
C VAL A 89 -10.02 10.09 5.51
N GLY A 90 -10.28 11.37 5.79
CA GLY A 90 -11.62 11.85 6.17
C GLY A 90 -12.58 12.06 4.99
N ARG A 91 -12.13 11.87 3.75
CA ARG A 91 -12.85 12.19 2.50
C ARG A 91 -12.90 11.02 1.54
N LEU A 92 -13.25 9.85 2.06
CA LEU A 92 -13.32 8.62 1.27
C LEU A 92 -14.77 8.13 1.12
N CYS A 93 -15.02 7.33 0.09
CA CYS A 93 -16.30 6.61 -0.09
C CYS A 93 -16.44 5.39 0.84
N VAL A 94 -15.56 5.24 1.83
CA VAL A 94 -15.59 4.20 2.87
C VAL A 94 -15.49 4.87 4.23
N ASP A 95 -16.22 4.36 5.22
CA ASP A 95 -16.13 4.84 6.59
C ASP A 95 -14.98 4.16 7.38
N MET A 96 -14.72 4.65 8.60
CA MET A 96 -13.68 4.10 9.48
C MET A 96 -13.93 2.65 9.92
N ALA A 97 -15.17 2.16 9.82
CA ALA A 97 -15.49 0.75 10.08
C ALA A 97 -15.20 -0.13 8.85
N GLY A 98 -14.77 0.45 7.73
CA GLY A 98 -14.49 -0.26 6.48
C GLY A 98 -15.73 -0.46 5.60
N LYS A 99 -16.86 0.19 5.89
CA LYS A 99 -18.11 0.05 5.14
C LYS A 99 -18.23 1.11 4.05
N PHE A 100 -18.53 0.70 2.82
CA PHE A 100 -18.72 1.62 1.69
C PHE A 100 -20.02 2.42 1.83
N SER A 101 -19.94 3.70 1.47
CA SER A 101 -21.08 4.60 1.41
C SER A 101 -21.90 4.33 0.15
N GLU A 102 -23.19 4.02 0.32
CA GLU A 102 -24.14 3.78 -0.77
C GLU A 102 -25.44 4.56 -0.49
N PRO A 103 -25.68 5.71 -1.17
CA PRO A 103 -24.81 6.35 -2.16
C PRO A 103 -23.58 7.04 -1.54
N CYS A 104 -22.47 7.09 -2.27
CA CYS A 104 -21.35 7.98 -1.97
C CYS A 104 -21.60 9.34 -2.62
N THR A 105 -21.23 10.44 -1.94
CA THR A 105 -21.21 11.77 -2.56
C THR A 105 -19.78 12.10 -2.97
N ARG A 106 -19.50 11.99 -4.28
CA ARG A 106 -18.20 12.23 -4.91
C ARG A 106 -18.29 13.42 -5.85
N ASP A 107 -17.39 14.38 -5.70
CA ASP A 107 -17.37 15.64 -6.46
C ASP A 107 -18.76 16.31 -6.47
N SER A 108 -19.39 16.37 -5.27
CA SER A 108 -20.74 16.87 -5.03
C SER A 108 -21.89 16.09 -5.67
N VAL A 109 -21.63 14.95 -6.32
CA VAL A 109 -22.68 14.11 -6.92
C VAL A 109 -22.87 12.81 -6.17
N LYS A 110 -24.13 12.45 -5.92
CA LYS A 110 -24.50 11.16 -5.34
C LYS A 110 -24.42 10.07 -6.41
N GLU A 111 -23.62 9.06 -6.17
CA GLU A 111 -23.48 7.89 -7.05
C GLU A 111 -23.33 6.60 -6.24
N SER A 112 -23.60 5.45 -6.87
CA SER A 112 -23.24 4.17 -6.27
C SER A 112 -21.74 3.96 -6.39
N TYR A 113 -21.10 3.61 -5.28
CA TYR A 113 -19.67 3.31 -5.26
C TYR A 113 -19.40 2.00 -6.02
N LEU A 114 -20.17 0.94 -5.77
CA LEU A 114 -19.94 -0.36 -6.41
C LEU A 114 -20.48 -0.45 -7.84
N THR A 115 -21.52 0.33 -8.17
CA THR A 115 -22.25 0.22 -9.45
C THR A 115 -22.52 1.58 -10.09
N PRO A 116 -21.49 2.34 -10.50
CA PRO A 116 -21.66 3.62 -11.17
C PRO A 116 -22.39 3.45 -12.51
N THR A 117 -23.25 4.41 -12.82
CA THR A 117 -23.99 4.46 -14.09
C THR A 117 -23.36 5.43 -15.09
N GLU A 118 -22.44 6.28 -14.64
CA GLU A 118 -21.76 7.29 -15.45
C GLU A 118 -20.41 7.67 -14.81
N HIS A 119 -19.51 8.24 -15.61
CA HIS A 119 -18.20 8.70 -15.17
C HIS A 119 -17.95 10.14 -15.65
N PRO A 120 -17.42 11.04 -14.79
CA PRO A 120 -17.04 12.37 -15.23
C PRO A 120 -15.83 12.29 -16.16
N VAL A 121 -15.89 12.97 -17.30
CA VAL A 121 -14.85 13.02 -18.33
C VAL A 121 -14.56 14.47 -18.68
N THR A 122 -13.29 14.78 -18.92
CA THR A 122 -12.84 16.01 -19.56
C THR A 122 -12.42 15.70 -20.98
N VAL A 123 -12.90 16.50 -21.93
CA VAL A 123 -12.57 16.41 -23.36
C VAL A 123 -11.94 17.72 -23.82
N ARG A 124 -10.89 17.62 -24.62
CA ARG A 124 -10.13 18.77 -25.13
C ARG A 124 -9.81 18.56 -26.61
N LEU A 125 -9.87 19.64 -27.37
CA LEU A 125 -9.22 19.68 -28.67
C LEU A 125 -7.73 19.98 -28.46
N THR A 126 -6.88 19.22 -29.12
CA THR A 126 -5.41 19.30 -29.06
C THR A 126 -4.83 19.32 -30.47
N GLY A 127 -3.55 19.67 -30.62
CA GLY A 127 -2.91 19.86 -31.92
C GLY A 127 -2.94 21.32 -32.38
N GLU A 128 -2.85 21.55 -33.69
CA GLU A 128 -2.82 22.89 -34.30
C GLU A 128 -4.23 23.50 -34.41
N VAL A 129 -4.74 24.02 -33.29
CA VAL A 129 -6.04 24.69 -33.24
C VAL A 129 -5.89 26.17 -33.66
N PRO A 130 -6.65 26.67 -34.66
CA PRO A 130 -6.57 28.06 -35.07
C PRO A 130 -6.95 29.02 -33.94
N VAL A 131 -6.19 30.12 -33.79
CA VAL A 131 -6.43 31.13 -32.74
C VAL A 131 -7.79 31.80 -32.95
N GLY A 132 -8.62 31.82 -31.91
CA GLY A 132 -9.96 32.40 -31.96
C GLY A 132 -11.00 31.52 -32.67
N ALA A 133 -10.68 30.24 -32.93
CA ALA A 133 -11.65 29.28 -33.45
C ALA A 133 -12.76 28.99 -32.43
N VAL A 134 -13.97 28.79 -32.96
CA VAL A 134 -15.13 28.35 -32.19
C VAL A 134 -15.33 26.86 -32.43
N CYS A 135 -15.49 26.10 -31.34
CA CYS A 135 -15.69 24.67 -31.35
C CYS A 135 -17.14 24.34 -31.00
N ALA A 136 -17.85 23.75 -31.95
CA ALA A 136 -19.19 23.19 -31.76
C ALA A 136 -19.06 21.69 -31.45
N TRP A 137 -19.21 21.34 -30.18
CA TRP A 137 -19.12 19.97 -29.69
C TRP A 137 -20.48 19.27 -29.74
N THR A 138 -20.48 18.01 -30.15
CA THR A 138 -21.61 17.09 -30.10
C THR A 138 -21.18 15.78 -29.41
N PHE A 139 -21.94 15.34 -28.41
CA PHE A 139 -21.75 14.05 -27.73
C PHE A 139 -23.00 13.20 -27.89
N ASP A 140 -22.88 12.05 -28.55
CA ASP A 140 -23.98 11.14 -28.81
C ASP A 140 -23.71 9.76 -28.19
N ASP A 141 -24.56 9.36 -27.24
CA ASP A 141 -24.55 8.06 -26.56
C ASP A 141 -25.74 7.17 -26.98
N GLY A 142 -26.45 7.56 -28.05
CA GLY A 142 -27.61 6.87 -28.61
C GLY A 142 -28.96 7.32 -28.04
N ASP A 143 -28.98 8.15 -26.99
CA ASP A 143 -30.21 8.71 -26.39
C ASP A 143 -30.47 10.16 -26.86
N GLY A 144 -29.72 10.63 -27.86
CA GLY A 144 -29.83 11.94 -28.51
C GLY A 144 -28.58 12.82 -28.31
N PRO A 145 -28.17 13.60 -29.34
CA PRO A 145 -26.94 14.37 -29.27
C PRO A 145 -27.03 15.53 -28.27
N ARG A 146 -26.06 15.60 -27.35
CA ARG A 146 -25.84 16.76 -26.48
C ARG A 146 -24.90 17.73 -27.20
N GLN A 147 -25.35 18.95 -27.44
CA GLN A 147 -24.57 19.97 -28.16
C GLN A 147 -24.14 21.13 -27.27
N SER A 148 -22.95 21.66 -27.52
CA SER A 148 -22.42 22.82 -26.81
C SER A 148 -21.40 23.57 -27.65
N ASN A 149 -21.43 24.91 -27.61
CA ASN A 149 -20.50 25.76 -28.34
C ASN A 149 -19.58 26.48 -27.36
N PHE A 150 -18.27 26.32 -27.51
CA PHE A 150 -17.25 26.92 -26.66
C PHE A 150 -16.09 27.46 -27.49
N ASP A 151 -15.25 28.28 -26.86
CA ASP A 151 -13.91 28.54 -27.37
C ASP A 151 -13.14 27.20 -27.45
N CYS A 152 -12.39 26.97 -28.53
CA CYS A 152 -11.68 25.71 -28.71
C CYS A 152 -10.60 25.42 -27.65
N ALA A 153 -10.14 26.43 -26.91
CA ALA A 153 -9.22 26.25 -25.79
C ALA A 153 -9.91 25.74 -24.51
N GLU A 154 -11.23 25.91 -24.39
CA GLU A 154 -11.98 25.52 -23.20
C GLU A 154 -12.26 24.01 -23.18
N PRO A 155 -11.93 23.30 -22.08
CA PRO A 155 -12.30 21.90 -21.94
C PRO A 155 -13.80 21.72 -21.77
N VAL A 156 -14.34 20.66 -22.38
CA VAL A 156 -15.71 20.22 -22.14
C VAL A 156 -15.73 19.18 -21.04
N ASN A 157 -16.52 19.42 -20.00
CA ASN A 157 -16.74 18.48 -18.91
C ASN A 157 -18.16 17.92 -18.99
N PHE A 158 -18.29 16.61 -19.04
CA PHE A 158 -19.59 15.93 -18.99
C PHE A 158 -19.48 14.56 -18.31
N ARG A 159 -20.61 13.88 -18.12
CA ARG A 159 -20.64 12.52 -17.59
C ARG A 159 -20.98 11.54 -18.70
N ALA A 160 -20.03 10.65 -19.00
CA ALA A 160 -20.16 9.59 -20.00
C ALA A 160 -20.90 8.41 -19.37
N VAL A 161 -21.89 7.86 -20.09
CA VAL A 161 -22.70 6.74 -19.60
C VAL A 161 -21.86 5.48 -19.53
N TYR A 162 -21.88 4.79 -18.39
CA TYR A 162 -21.13 3.55 -18.20
C TYR A 162 -21.67 2.43 -19.08
N GLY A 163 -20.76 1.69 -19.74
CA GLY A 163 -21.10 0.56 -20.60
C GLY A 163 -21.66 0.93 -21.97
N LYS A 164 -21.69 2.22 -22.33
CA LYS A 164 -22.03 2.72 -23.67
C LYS A 164 -20.85 3.45 -24.30
N ARG A 165 -20.76 3.39 -25.63
CA ARG A 165 -19.88 4.25 -26.43
C ARG A 165 -20.55 5.62 -26.55
N THR A 166 -19.81 6.69 -26.25
CA THR A 166 -20.20 8.07 -26.58
C THR A 166 -19.36 8.53 -27.77
N VAL A 167 -19.98 8.91 -28.88
CA VAL A 167 -19.29 9.51 -30.02
C VAL A 167 -19.14 11.00 -29.77
N ALA A 168 -17.91 11.49 -29.68
CA ALA A 168 -17.60 12.90 -29.53
C ALA A 168 -17.19 13.48 -30.88
N ILE A 169 -17.89 14.51 -31.33
CA ILE A 169 -17.63 15.23 -32.58
C ILE A 169 -17.38 16.68 -32.23
N VAL A 170 -16.37 17.30 -32.84
CA VAL A 170 -16.16 18.75 -32.78
C VAL A 170 -16.04 19.32 -34.18
N ASP A 171 -16.90 20.31 -34.46
CA ASP A 171 -16.81 21.14 -35.66
C ASP A 171 -16.10 22.44 -35.29
N VAL A 172 -14.92 22.65 -35.89
CA VAL A 172 -14.03 23.78 -35.64
C VAL A 172 -14.22 24.80 -36.76
N THR A 173 -14.58 26.03 -36.39
CA THR A 173 -14.76 27.13 -37.35
C THR A 173 -13.81 28.27 -37.02
N SER A 174 -13.00 28.70 -38.00
CA SER A 174 -12.08 29.84 -37.87
C SER A 174 -12.22 30.80 -39.06
N GLY A 175 -12.92 31.91 -38.84
CA GLY A 175 -13.08 32.97 -39.86
C GLY A 175 -13.56 32.48 -41.23
N ALA A 176 -12.72 32.66 -42.26
CA ALA A 176 -13.03 32.37 -43.66
C ALA A 176 -12.64 30.94 -44.11
N GLU A 177 -12.04 30.14 -43.23
CA GLU A 177 -11.66 28.76 -43.56
C GLU A 177 -12.87 27.82 -43.49
N ALA A 178 -12.82 26.72 -44.26
CA ALA A 178 -13.84 25.70 -44.22
C ALA A 178 -13.87 25.03 -42.83
N PRO A 179 -15.07 24.77 -42.26
CA PRO A 179 -15.17 24.07 -40.97
C PRO A 179 -14.47 22.72 -41.02
N GLN A 180 -13.66 22.43 -40.01
CA GLN A 180 -12.96 21.15 -39.86
C GLN A 180 -13.69 20.30 -38.82
N ARG A 181 -13.90 19.02 -39.12
CA ARG A 181 -14.55 18.06 -38.21
C ARG A 181 -13.53 17.07 -37.66
N VAL A 182 -13.52 16.88 -36.35
CA VAL A 182 -12.77 15.81 -35.67
C VAL A 182 -13.74 14.95 -34.87
N THR A 183 -13.55 13.64 -34.88
CA THR A 183 -14.41 12.68 -34.20
C THR A 183 -13.57 11.70 -33.39
N THR A 184 -14.05 11.30 -32.21
CA THR A 184 -13.44 10.22 -31.41
C THR A 184 -14.50 9.46 -30.61
N ASP A 185 -14.11 8.28 -30.14
CA ASP A 185 -14.92 7.46 -29.26
C ASP A 185 -14.50 7.60 -27.80
N ILE A 186 -15.50 7.84 -26.95
CA ILE A 186 -15.33 7.88 -25.50
C ILE A 186 -16.01 6.65 -24.92
N THR A 187 -15.20 5.72 -24.40
CA THR A 187 -15.66 4.54 -23.67
C THR A 187 -14.86 4.42 -22.39
N VAL A 188 -15.47 4.75 -21.26
CA VAL A 188 -14.78 4.65 -19.96
C VAL A 188 -14.72 3.19 -19.52
N ARG A 189 -13.51 2.69 -19.27
CA ARG A 189 -13.30 1.37 -18.68
C ARG A 189 -13.24 1.47 -17.16
N ASP A 190 -14.29 1.04 -16.47
CA ASP A 190 -14.26 0.92 -15.00
C ASP A 190 -13.70 -0.44 -14.59
N VAL A 191 -12.63 -0.44 -13.81
CA VAL A 191 -11.94 -1.62 -13.29
C VAL A 191 -12.29 -1.80 -11.81
N LEU A 192 -12.86 -2.94 -11.44
CA LEU A 192 -13.12 -3.31 -10.05
C LEU A 192 -11.98 -4.18 -9.50
N ILE A 193 -11.28 -3.65 -8.49
CA ILE A 193 -10.11 -4.27 -7.86
C ILE A 193 -10.43 -4.55 -6.38
N ALA A 194 -10.06 -5.72 -5.87
CA ALA A 194 -10.09 -6.01 -4.43
C ALA A 194 -8.68 -6.21 -3.87
N GLY A 195 -8.38 -5.60 -2.73
CA GLY A 195 -7.16 -5.83 -1.98
C GLY A 195 -7.44 -6.74 -0.79
N LEU A 196 -6.83 -7.92 -0.76
CA LEU A 196 -6.98 -8.94 0.27
C LEU A 196 -5.62 -9.24 0.91
N GLY A 197 -5.62 -9.74 2.14
CA GLY A 197 -4.39 -10.23 2.78
C GLY A 197 -4.23 -9.86 4.24
N ASP A 198 -2.99 -9.98 4.72
CA ASP A 198 -2.60 -9.72 6.10
C ASP A 198 -2.17 -8.26 6.36
N SER A 199 -1.35 -8.04 7.39
CA SER A 199 -0.88 -6.72 7.83
C SER A 199 -0.07 -5.99 6.77
N ILE A 200 0.73 -6.71 5.97
CA ILE A 200 1.51 -6.13 4.86
C ILE A 200 0.57 -5.66 3.75
N ALA A 201 -0.47 -6.43 3.45
CA ALA A 201 -1.50 -6.01 2.49
C ALA A 201 -2.33 -4.83 3.02
N SER A 202 -2.59 -4.77 4.33
CA SER A 202 -3.37 -3.69 4.94
C SER A 202 -2.63 -2.35 5.05
N GLY A 203 -1.31 -2.37 5.07
CA GLY A 203 -0.47 -1.18 5.26
C GLY A 203 -0.15 -0.85 6.72
N GLU A 204 -0.16 -1.86 7.61
CA GLU A 204 0.22 -1.71 9.02
C GLU A 204 1.60 -1.04 9.15
N GLY A 205 1.80 -0.25 10.20
CA GLY A 205 3.00 0.59 10.37
C GLY A 205 2.92 1.97 9.73
N ASN A 206 1.86 2.27 8.98
CA ASN A 206 1.68 3.54 8.26
C ASN A 206 0.28 4.13 8.47
N PRO A 207 -0.09 4.54 9.68
CA PRO A 207 -1.41 5.14 9.93
C PRO A 207 -1.64 6.41 9.09
N ASP A 208 -2.79 6.52 8.42
CA ASP A 208 -3.11 7.68 7.56
C ASP A 208 -2.89 9.04 8.22
N ARG A 209 -3.13 9.10 9.54
CA ARG A 209 -2.64 10.18 10.40
C ARG A 209 -1.81 9.56 11.54
N PRO A 210 -0.48 9.81 11.60
CA PRO A 210 0.33 9.32 12.70
C PRO A 210 -0.06 10.02 14.00
N VAL A 211 0.28 9.39 15.14
CA VAL A 211 0.09 9.99 16.45
C VAL A 211 0.86 11.31 16.55
N ALA A 212 0.25 12.32 17.14
CA ALA A 212 0.97 13.54 17.49
C ALA A 212 1.72 13.28 18.81
N LEU A 213 3.03 13.52 18.85
CA LEU A 213 3.88 13.23 20.01
C LEU A 213 4.02 14.45 20.92
N SER A 214 4.03 14.21 22.22
CA SER A 214 4.42 15.18 23.25
C SER A 214 5.92 15.11 23.47
N ASP A 215 6.51 16.24 23.84
CA ASP A 215 7.90 16.29 24.30
C ASP A 215 8.05 15.83 25.75
N GLU A 216 6.94 15.61 26.45
CA GLU A 216 6.90 15.10 27.83
C GLU A 216 6.83 13.57 27.87
N GLY A 217 7.38 13.00 28.94
CA GLY A 217 7.37 11.57 29.19
C GLY A 217 6.03 11.04 29.67
N PHE A 218 5.83 9.75 29.43
CA PHE A 218 4.72 8.93 29.88
C PHE A 218 5.28 7.65 30.51
N CYS A 219 4.84 7.36 31.72
CA CYS A 219 5.33 6.25 32.53
C CYS A 219 4.76 4.92 32.06
N TYR A 220 5.62 3.90 32.04
CA TYR A 220 5.24 2.51 31.89
C TYR A 220 5.83 1.72 33.05
N ARG A 221 5.03 0.83 33.63
CA ARG A 221 5.51 -0.18 34.56
C ARG A 221 6.33 -1.22 33.80
N SER A 222 7.22 -1.92 34.50
CA SER A 222 8.03 -2.99 33.95
C SER A 222 7.92 -4.24 34.81
N TYR A 223 7.97 -5.43 34.20
CA TYR A 223 7.80 -6.73 34.87
C TYR A 223 8.97 -7.16 35.77
N ILE A 224 9.87 -6.23 36.15
CA ILE A 224 11.12 -6.38 36.93
C ILE A 224 12.34 -6.39 36.00
N GLY A 225 13.22 -5.38 36.13
CA GLY A 225 14.45 -5.24 35.31
C GLY A 225 15.00 -3.80 35.17
N SER A 226 14.25 -2.78 35.56
CA SER A 226 14.79 -1.44 35.88
C SER A 226 14.90 -1.32 37.40
N ASP A 227 15.94 -0.63 37.91
CA ASP A 227 16.15 -0.43 39.35
C ASP A 227 14.95 0.25 40.06
N THR A 228 14.00 0.80 39.30
CA THR A 228 12.80 1.52 39.76
C THR A 228 11.47 0.84 39.40
N GLY A 229 11.47 -0.25 38.63
CA GLY A 229 10.23 -0.94 38.19
C GLY A 229 9.39 -0.18 37.16
N GLN A 230 9.92 0.91 36.60
CA GLN A 230 9.23 1.77 35.63
C GLN A 230 10.20 2.49 34.70
N TYR A 231 9.71 2.95 33.56
CA TYR A 231 10.47 3.76 32.60
C TYR A 231 9.55 4.76 31.88
N TYR A 232 10.13 5.80 31.29
CA TYR A 232 9.38 6.85 30.61
C TYR A 232 9.68 6.85 29.11
N ARG A 233 8.64 7.07 28.29
CA ARG A 233 8.73 7.27 26.83
C ARG A 233 7.86 8.43 26.37
N PRO A 234 8.05 8.99 25.17
CA PRO A 234 7.25 10.12 24.70
C PRO A 234 5.74 9.87 24.77
N SER A 235 4.99 10.83 25.32
CA SER A 235 3.53 10.76 25.40
C SER A 235 2.84 11.18 24.09
N ARG A 236 1.51 11.11 24.07
CA ARG A 236 0.68 11.69 22.99
C ARG A 236 0.43 13.17 23.25
N ALA A 237 0.65 14.01 22.25
CA ALA A 237 0.26 15.41 22.30
C ALA A 237 -1.25 15.54 22.52
N GLY A 238 -1.65 16.51 23.35
CA GLY A 238 -3.06 16.74 23.66
C GLY A 238 -3.64 15.79 24.73
N PHE A 239 -2.96 14.71 25.11
CA PHE A 239 -3.37 13.90 26.25
C PHE A 239 -3.22 14.68 27.56
N LYS A 240 -4.31 14.82 28.31
CA LYS A 240 -4.39 15.56 29.58
C LYS A 240 -4.59 14.66 30.81
N GLY A 241 -4.61 13.34 30.61
CA GLY A 241 -4.67 12.40 31.71
C GLY A 241 -3.36 12.33 32.47
N GLY A 242 -3.35 11.54 33.54
CA GLY A 242 -2.16 11.34 34.33
C GLY A 242 -1.07 10.60 33.54
N ARG A 243 0.18 11.03 33.71
CA ARG A 243 1.35 10.46 32.98
C ARG A 243 2.30 9.69 33.86
N ALA A 244 2.14 9.77 35.18
CA ALA A 244 2.89 8.99 36.15
C ALA A 244 2.18 7.66 36.38
N CYS A 245 2.92 6.60 36.72
CA CYS A 245 2.34 5.27 36.88
C CYS A 245 1.33 5.16 38.05
N GLU A 246 1.30 6.14 38.97
CA GLU A 246 0.38 6.22 40.11
C GLU A 246 -0.88 7.06 39.82
N SER A 247 -0.96 7.66 38.63
CA SER A 247 -1.98 8.66 38.31
C SER A 247 -3.29 8.06 37.80
N TYR A 248 -4.36 8.85 37.80
CA TYR A 248 -5.68 8.40 37.33
C TYR A 248 -5.70 8.04 35.85
N GLU A 249 -6.31 6.89 35.56
CA GLU A 249 -6.31 6.22 34.27
C GLU A 249 -7.55 6.61 33.45
N SER A 250 -7.34 7.14 32.24
CA SER A 250 -8.42 7.33 31.27
C SER A 250 -8.02 6.77 29.92
N LEU A 251 -8.24 5.45 29.74
CA LEU A 251 -8.02 4.75 28.48
C LEU A 251 -8.76 5.44 27.32
N GLN A 252 -9.99 5.90 27.55
CA GLN A 252 -10.77 6.61 26.54
C GLN A 252 -10.10 7.92 26.11
N ALA A 253 -9.62 8.74 27.05
CA ALA A 253 -8.93 9.98 26.73
C ALA A 253 -7.60 9.73 26.00
N TRP A 254 -6.90 8.64 26.36
CA TRP A 254 -5.69 8.20 25.66
C TRP A 254 -6.00 7.80 24.21
N GLN A 255 -6.98 6.91 24.01
CA GLN A 255 -7.41 6.42 22.69
C GLN A 255 -7.89 7.53 21.77
N ALA A 256 -8.54 8.58 22.31
CA ALA A 256 -8.98 9.74 21.54
C ALA A 256 -7.83 10.53 20.86
N GLN A 257 -6.59 10.37 21.34
CA GLN A 257 -5.39 10.98 20.75
C GLN A 257 -4.58 10.00 19.87
N GLY A 258 -5.17 8.85 19.51
CA GLY A 258 -4.50 7.81 18.74
C GLY A 258 -4.22 8.17 17.29
N ALA A 259 -3.41 7.34 16.65
CA ALA A 259 -3.24 7.38 15.21
C ALA A 259 -4.57 7.06 14.50
N GLN A 260 -4.73 7.57 13.28
CA GLN A 260 -5.93 7.33 12.48
C GLN A 260 -5.59 6.42 11.30
N TRP A 261 -6.41 5.39 11.14
CA TRP A 261 -6.37 4.43 10.04
C TRP A 261 -7.61 4.61 9.15
N LEU A 262 -7.48 4.28 7.87
CA LEU A 262 -8.58 4.08 6.93
C LEU A 262 -9.65 3.18 7.54
N SER A 263 -9.19 2.10 8.18
CA SER A 263 -10.05 1.25 9.01
C SER A 263 -9.27 0.73 10.22
N ALA A 264 -9.60 1.26 11.40
CA ALA A 264 -8.90 0.93 12.65
C ALA A 264 -9.00 -0.57 13.04
N PRO A 265 -10.16 -1.25 12.93
CA PRO A 265 -10.28 -2.67 13.28
C PRO A 265 -9.31 -3.61 12.54
N CYS A 266 -8.76 -3.17 11.41
CA CYS A 266 -7.87 -3.94 10.55
C CYS A 266 -6.52 -3.27 10.29
N HIS A 267 -6.24 -2.11 10.91
CA HIS A 267 -5.15 -1.20 10.58
C HIS A 267 -4.98 -0.98 9.06
N ARG A 268 -6.10 -0.83 8.33
CA ARG A 268 -6.04 -0.53 6.89
C ARG A 268 -5.51 0.89 6.72
N SER A 269 -4.69 1.10 5.69
CA SER A 269 -4.04 2.38 5.40
C SER A 269 -4.05 2.69 3.91
N LEU A 270 -4.18 3.98 3.55
CA LEU A 270 -3.98 4.44 2.17
C LEU A 270 -2.52 4.31 1.71
N TYR A 271 -1.58 4.11 2.65
CA TYR A 271 -0.17 3.87 2.34
C TYR A 271 0.10 2.43 1.90
N SER A 272 -0.86 1.50 1.97
CA SER A 272 -0.63 0.11 1.56
C SER A 272 -0.22 0.02 0.09
N TYR A 273 0.64 -0.95 -0.24
CA TYR A 273 1.07 -1.16 -1.62
C TYR A 273 -0.12 -1.42 -2.56
N GLN A 274 -1.19 -2.03 -2.04
CA GLN A 274 -2.40 -2.35 -2.79
C GLN A 274 -3.15 -1.07 -3.19
N THR A 275 -3.36 -0.16 -2.24
CA THR A 275 -3.99 1.14 -2.50
C THR A 275 -3.14 1.95 -3.48
N ARG A 276 -1.81 1.97 -3.29
CA ARG A 276 -0.88 2.69 -4.16
C ARG A 276 -0.85 2.17 -5.58
N THR A 277 -0.89 0.85 -5.76
CA THR A 277 -1.01 0.23 -7.08
C THR A 277 -2.28 0.69 -7.78
N ALA A 278 -3.41 0.73 -7.07
CA ALA A 278 -4.69 1.17 -7.61
C ALA A 278 -4.71 2.67 -7.96
N ILE A 279 -4.13 3.53 -7.11
CA ILE A 279 -3.97 4.98 -7.39
C ILE A 279 -3.09 5.18 -8.63
N ALA A 280 -1.92 4.53 -8.67
CA ALA A 280 -0.97 4.69 -9.77
C ALA A 280 -1.55 4.21 -11.11
N MET A 281 -2.32 3.11 -11.09
CA MET A 281 -3.06 2.65 -12.26
C MET A 281 -4.07 3.69 -12.74
N ALA A 282 -4.83 4.29 -11.83
CA ALA A 282 -5.77 5.36 -12.16
C ALA A 282 -5.07 6.61 -12.71
N VAL A 283 -3.84 6.92 -12.27
CA VAL A 283 -3.05 8.04 -12.79
C VAL A 283 -2.47 7.75 -14.17
N GLN A 284 -1.88 6.57 -14.38
CA GLN A 284 -1.16 6.23 -15.61
C GLN A 284 -2.08 5.96 -16.81
N TYR A 285 -3.32 5.53 -16.58
CA TYR A 285 -4.26 5.19 -17.65
C TYR A 285 -5.44 6.18 -17.65
N PRO A 286 -5.47 7.18 -18.56
CA PRO A 286 -6.44 8.28 -18.50
C PRO A 286 -7.88 7.87 -18.82
N HIS A 287 -8.08 6.76 -19.53
CA HIS A 287 -9.39 6.30 -19.99
C HIS A 287 -10.08 5.33 -19.03
N ILE A 288 -9.47 5.03 -17.88
CA ILE A 288 -10.04 4.11 -16.89
C ILE A 288 -10.56 4.84 -15.67
N ALA A 289 -11.54 4.23 -15.01
CA ALA A 289 -11.89 4.51 -13.63
C ALA A 289 -11.52 3.29 -12.78
N VAL A 290 -10.99 3.50 -11.58
CA VAL A 290 -10.61 2.43 -10.65
C VAL A 290 -11.53 2.45 -9.45
N THR A 291 -12.30 1.36 -9.30
CA THR A 291 -13.12 1.08 -8.13
C THR A 291 -12.38 0.07 -7.26
N TYR A 292 -11.92 0.48 -6.08
CA TYR A 292 -11.04 -0.33 -5.24
C TYR A 292 -11.70 -0.73 -3.91
N LEU A 293 -11.61 -2.01 -3.54
CA LEU A 293 -12.10 -2.56 -2.28
C LEU A 293 -10.92 -2.92 -1.35
N PRO A 294 -10.51 -2.03 -0.42
CA PRO A 294 -9.52 -2.36 0.59
C PRO A 294 -10.11 -3.26 1.68
N LEU A 295 -9.88 -4.57 1.60
CA LEU A 295 -10.41 -5.57 2.53
C LEU A 295 -9.32 -6.24 3.39
N ALA A 296 -8.05 -6.14 3.02
CA ALA A 296 -6.92 -6.67 3.79
C ALA A 296 -6.99 -6.31 5.27
N CYS A 297 -6.53 -7.19 6.15
CA CYS A 297 -6.68 -7.01 7.58
C CYS A 297 -5.47 -7.51 8.35
N SER A 298 -4.95 -6.66 9.22
CA SER A 298 -3.82 -6.97 10.08
C SER A 298 -4.07 -8.21 10.93
N GLY A 299 -3.06 -9.08 11.03
CA GLY A 299 -3.13 -10.36 11.74
C GLY A 299 -3.95 -11.46 11.06
N ALA A 300 -4.45 -11.26 9.83
CA ALA A 300 -5.16 -12.33 9.11
C ALA A 300 -4.21 -13.49 8.77
N THR A 301 -4.72 -14.71 8.97
CA THR A 301 -4.23 -15.94 8.32
C THR A 301 -5.17 -16.29 7.15
N ILE A 302 -4.89 -17.37 6.42
CA ILE A 302 -5.85 -17.87 5.44
C ILE A 302 -7.12 -18.37 6.13
N ALA A 303 -6.99 -19.08 7.25
CA ALA A 303 -8.13 -19.64 7.97
C ALA A 303 -8.94 -18.57 8.71
N GLU A 304 -8.27 -17.68 9.43
CA GLU A 304 -8.86 -16.62 10.26
C GLU A 304 -8.60 -15.25 9.65
N GLY A 305 -9.63 -14.41 9.51
CA GLY A 305 -9.52 -13.11 8.86
C GLY A 305 -9.82 -13.18 7.37
N LEU A 306 -9.12 -14.02 6.60
CA LEU A 306 -9.37 -14.11 5.17
C LEU A 306 -10.63 -14.92 4.85
N LEU A 307 -10.71 -16.17 5.32
CA LEU A 307 -11.85 -17.07 5.12
C LEU A 307 -12.84 -17.08 6.29
N GLY A 308 -12.32 -16.95 7.52
CA GLY A 308 -13.10 -16.83 8.76
C GLY A 308 -13.11 -15.40 9.31
N LYS A 309 -13.96 -15.13 10.29
CA LYS A 309 -13.91 -13.87 11.06
C LYS A 309 -12.63 -13.80 11.90
N GLN A 310 -12.20 -12.61 12.28
CA GLN A 310 -11.11 -12.42 13.24
C GLN A 310 -11.46 -11.35 14.28
N GLN A 311 -10.70 -11.27 15.37
CA GLN A 311 -10.82 -10.18 16.35
C GLN A 311 -10.40 -8.85 15.70
N ALA A 312 -11.11 -7.78 16.06
CA ALA A 312 -10.70 -6.43 15.68
C ALA A 312 -9.41 -6.04 16.41
N LYS A 313 -8.50 -5.34 15.72
CA LYS A 313 -7.21 -4.92 16.27
C LYS A 313 -7.28 -3.65 17.11
N GLU A 314 -8.22 -2.78 16.79
CA GLU A 314 -8.42 -1.51 17.47
C GLU A 314 -9.90 -1.15 17.57
N CYS A 315 -10.27 -0.41 18.62
CA CYS A 315 -11.59 0.17 18.76
C CYS A 315 -11.77 1.35 17.81
N LEU A 316 -12.99 1.51 17.29
CA LEU A 316 -13.39 2.70 16.55
C LEU A 316 -13.61 3.85 17.53
N THR A 317 -12.66 4.78 17.58
CA THR A 317 -12.78 5.98 18.42
C THR A 317 -13.28 7.15 17.57
N THR A 318 -14.45 7.67 17.90
CA THR A 318 -15.00 8.93 17.35
C THR A 318 -14.88 10.05 18.39
N LYS A 319 -15.20 11.28 18.01
CA LYS A 319 -15.19 12.42 18.94
C LYS A 319 -16.13 12.23 20.15
N THR A 320 -17.16 11.39 20.02
CA THR A 320 -18.23 11.26 21.02
C THR A 320 -18.37 9.87 21.60
N SER A 321 -17.73 8.85 21.01
CA SER A 321 -17.86 7.46 21.46
C SER A 321 -16.67 6.61 21.03
N THR A 322 -16.35 5.60 21.84
CA THR A 322 -15.43 4.53 21.50
C THR A 322 -16.23 3.24 21.33
N ASN A 323 -16.19 2.63 20.15
CA ASN A 323 -16.85 1.38 19.85
C ASN A 323 -15.81 0.29 19.58
N CYS A 324 -15.64 -0.61 20.54
CA CYS A 324 -14.77 -1.76 20.42
C CYS A 324 -15.55 -2.92 19.80
N GLN A 325 -15.55 -3.01 18.46
CA GLN A 325 -16.11 -4.18 17.79
C GLN A 325 -15.35 -5.42 18.26
N GLY A 326 -16.04 -6.45 18.75
CA GLY A 326 -15.39 -7.69 19.19
C GLY A 326 -14.81 -8.51 18.04
N SER A 327 -15.28 -8.31 16.80
CA SER A 327 -14.75 -9.04 15.63
C SER A 327 -15.05 -8.31 14.33
N VAL A 328 -14.19 -8.52 13.34
CA VAL A 328 -14.42 -8.15 11.94
C VAL A 328 -14.81 -9.38 11.13
N ALA A 329 -15.59 -9.17 10.07
CA ALA A 329 -16.02 -10.24 9.17
C ALA A 329 -14.84 -10.82 8.38
N ALA A 330 -15.06 -11.98 7.75
CA ALA A 330 -14.08 -12.54 6.83
C ALA A 330 -13.99 -11.67 5.57
N GLN A 331 -12.78 -11.41 5.08
CA GLN A 331 -12.56 -10.63 3.85
C GLN A 331 -13.28 -11.24 2.65
N MET A 332 -13.28 -12.57 2.53
CA MET A 332 -13.99 -13.27 1.46
C MET A 332 -15.52 -13.20 1.59
N THR A 333 -16.06 -13.01 2.80
CA THR A 333 -17.49 -12.78 2.99
C THR A 333 -17.85 -11.37 2.52
N GLU A 334 -17.11 -10.35 2.94
CA GLU A 334 -17.33 -8.96 2.50
C GLU A 334 -17.22 -8.83 0.98
N LEU A 335 -16.22 -9.47 0.36
CA LEU A 335 -16.07 -9.48 -1.10
C LEU A 335 -17.25 -10.15 -1.81
N ARG A 336 -17.76 -11.28 -1.30
CA ARG A 336 -18.92 -11.97 -1.88
C ARG A 336 -20.18 -11.12 -1.77
N GLU A 337 -20.40 -10.46 -0.65
CA GLU A 337 -21.53 -9.56 -0.44
C GLU A 337 -21.47 -8.36 -1.40
N ALA A 338 -20.30 -7.74 -1.54
CA ALA A 338 -20.08 -6.67 -2.52
C ALA A 338 -20.36 -7.15 -3.95
N MET A 339 -19.84 -8.32 -4.35
CA MET A 339 -20.08 -8.88 -5.68
C MET A 339 -21.53 -9.30 -5.91
N ALA A 340 -22.25 -9.75 -4.87
CA ALA A 340 -23.68 -10.03 -4.96
C ALA A 340 -24.49 -8.73 -5.18
N ALA A 341 -24.14 -7.66 -4.48
CA ALA A 341 -24.75 -6.34 -4.68
C ALA A 341 -24.48 -5.79 -6.09
N VAL A 342 -23.25 -5.96 -6.60
CA VAL A 342 -22.87 -5.61 -7.98
C VAL A 342 -23.73 -6.38 -8.98
N LYS A 343 -23.77 -7.72 -8.89
CA LYS A 343 -24.52 -8.56 -9.83
C LYS A 343 -26.02 -8.24 -9.88
N LYS A 344 -26.60 -7.79 -8.76
CA LYS A 344 -28.03 -7.41 -8.68
C LYS A 344 -28.35 -6.17 -9.52
N ARG A 345 -27.43 -5.20 -9.61
CA ARG A 345 -27.65 -3.93 -10.33
C ARG A 345 -26.97 -3.89 -11.70
N GLN A 346 -25.83 -4.55 -11.85
CA GLN A 346 -25.01 -4.59 -13.07
C GLN A 346 -24.48 -6.02 -13.31
N PRO A 347 -25.31 -6.93 -13.85
CA PRO A 347 -24.96 -8.35 -14.03
C PRO A 347 -23.69 -8.60 -14.86
N GLY A 348 -23.37 -7.69 -15.79
CA GLY A 348 -22.17 -7.77 -16.63
C GLY A 348 -20.88 -7.33 -15.95
N ARG A 349 -20.95 -6.59 -14.82
CA ARG A 349 -19.78 -6.12 -14.09
C ARG A 349 -19.14 -7.26 -13.31
N LYS A 350 -17.81 -7.39 -13.43
CA LYS A 350 -17.02 -8.47 -12.85
C LYS A 350 -16.01 -7.91 -11.85
N LEU A 351 -15.41 -8.81 -11.07
CA LEU A 351 -14.18 -8.50 -10.34
C LEU A 351 -13.02 -8.69 -11.33
N ASP A 352 -12.28 -7.63 -11.59
CA ASP A 352 -11.26 -7.62 -12.65
C ASP A 352 -9.89 -8.06 -12.14
N LEU A 353 -9.57 -7.72 -10.89
CA LEU A 353 -8.26 -7.98 -10.29
C LEU A 353 -8.37 -8.19 -8.77
N VAL A 354 -7.53 -9.07 -8.24
CA VAL A 354 -7.28 -9.19 -6.80
C VAL A 354 -5.80 -8.93 -6.53
N LEU A 355 -5.49 -8.01 -5.62
CA LEU A 355 -4.16 -7.83 -5.05
C LEU A 355 -4.09 -8.63 -3.74
N LEU A 356 -3.05 -9.43 -3.54
CA LEU A 356 -2.95 -10.38 -2.43
C LEU A 356 -1.53 -10.48 -1.86
N SER A 357 -1.43 -10.41 -0.53
CA SER A 357 -0.29 -10.93 0.25
C SER A 357 -0.84 -11.65 1.47
N ILE A 358 -0.63 -12.96 1.58
CA ILE A 358 -1.10 -13.77 2.72
C ILE A 358 -0.18 -14.98 2.94
N GLY A 359 -0.05 -15.43 4.18
CA GLY A 359 0.73 -16.61 4.54
C GLY A 359 1.83 -16.39 5.59
N ALA A 360 2.23 -15.15 5.89
CA ALA A 360 3.24 -14.91 6.93
C ALA A 360 2.72 -15.27 8.32
N ASN A 361 1.48 -14.87 8.62
CA ASN A 361 0.84 -15.24 9.90
C ASN A 361 0.54 -16.74 9.99
N ASP A 362 0.22 -17.40 8.88
CA ASP A 362 -0.04 -18.85 8.82
C ASP A 362 1.19 -19.70 9.22
N ILE A 363 2.40 -19.16 9.09
CA ILE A 363 3.64 -19.82 9.55
C ILE A 363 4.16 -19.27 10.89
N GLY A 364 3.39 -18.41 11.57
CA GLY A 364 3.81 -17.81 12.84
C GLY A 364 4.97 -16.82 12.71
N PHE A 365 5.07 -16.08 11.59
CA PHE A 365 6.19 -15.15 11.38
C PHE A 365 6.28 -14.06 12.46
N SER A 366 5.15 -13.54 12.95
CA SER A 366 5.13 -12.60 14.06
C SER A 366 5.70 -13.19 15.35
N ASN A 367 5.50 -14.50 15.59
CA ASN A 367 6.08 -15.22 16.71
C ASN A 367 7.61 -15.38 16.57
N LEU A 368 8.13 -15.51 15.34
CA LEU A 368 9.57 -15.49 15.08
C LEU A 368 10.17 -14.11 15.35
N VAL A 369 9.50 -13.04 14.91
CA VAL A 369 9.93 -11.66 15.20
C VAL A 369 9.98 -11.42 16.71
N ALA A 370 8.93 -11.83 17.44
CA ALA A 370 8.89 -11.73 18.90
C ALA A 370 10.04 -12.51 19.55
N ASP A 371 10.34 -13.73 19.08
CA ASP A 371 11.48 -14.52 19.56
C ASP A 371 12.82 -13.80 19.34
N VAL A 372 13.01 -13.13 18.21
CA VAL A 372 14.23 -12.37 17.91
C VAL A 372 14.40 -11.17 18.84
N ILE A 373 13.36 -10.36 19.04
CA ILE A 373 13.47 -9.05 19.69
C ILE A 373 13.36 -9.09 21.22
N VAL A 374 12.67 -10.07 21.81
CA VAL A 374 12.48 -10.13 23.28
C VAL A 374 13.67 -10.86 23.88
N GLU A 375 14.49 -10.16 24.67
CA GLU A 375 15.74 -10.73 25.22
C GLU A 375 15.65 -11.06 26.71
N ASN A 376 15.00 -10.22 27.53
CA ASN A 376 14.95 -10.42 28.98
C ASN A 376 14.23 -11.74 29.36
N ASP A 377 14.84 -12.48 30.29
CA ASP A 377 14.36 -13.82 30.69
C ASP A 377 12.93 -13.83 31.23
N THR A 378 12.54 -12.83 32.02
CA THR A 378 11.20 -12.73 32.61
C THR A 378 10.13 -12.59 31.54
N GLU A 379 10.28 -11.60 30.66
CA GLU A 379 9.39 -11.36 29.53
C GLU A 379 9.37 -12.56 28.58
N ARG A 380 10.51 -13.17 28.28
CA ARG A 380 10.58 -14.39 27.48
C ARG A 380 9.82 -15.54 28.11
N ALA A 381 9.93 -15.75 29.42
CA ALA A 381 9.21 -16.79 30.14
C ALA A 381 7.69 -16.56 30.11
N LEU A 382 7.24 -15.31 30.31
CA LEU A 382 5.84 -14.93 30.21
C LEU A 382 5.29 -15.15 28.79
N PHE A 383 6.02 -14.69 27.78
CA PHE A 383 5.59 -14.76 26.38
C PHE A 383 5.63 -16.18 25.82
N LYS A 384 6.54 -17.03 26.30
CA LYS A 384 6.52 -18.46 26.01
C LYS A 384 5.27 -19.14 26.58
N ARG A 385 4.84 -18.79 27.79
CA ARG A 385 3.58 -19.30 28.38
C ARG A 385 2.33 -18.78 27.65
N GLY A 386 2.39 -17.54 27.14
CA GLY A 386 1.33 -16.91 26.36
C GLY A 386 1.28 -17.31 24.88
N GLY A 387 2.21 -18.14 24.39
CA GLY A 387 2.26 -18.56 22.98
C GLY A 387 2.68 -17.45 22.00
N ILE A 388 3.33 -16.39 22.49
CA ILE A 388 3.78 -15.26 21.66
C ILE A 388 5.13 -15.57 20.99
N LEU A 389 6.02 -16.33 21.64
CA LEU A 389 7.30 -16.71 21.04
C LEU A 389 7.16 -17.95 20.16
N GLY A 390 7.79 -17.93 18.99
CA GLY A 390 7.80 -19.03 18.01
C GLY A 390 9.18 -19.63 17.81
N SER A 391 9.25 -20.68 16.99
CA SER A 391 10.51 -21.30 16.57
C SER A 391 10.54 -21.53 15.05
N VAL A 392 11.75 -21.53 14.47
CA VAL A 392 11.94 -21.81 13.04
C VAL A 392 11.43 -23.20 12.68
N ASP A 393 11.52 -24.17 13.58
CA ASP A 393 11.06 -25.54 13.33
C ASP A 393 9.53 -25.62 13.24
N ASP A 394 8.80 -24.89 14.11
CA ASP A 394 7.34 -24.78 14.04
C ASP A 394 6.91 -24.10 12.74
N SER A 395 7.56 -22.97 12.39
CA SER A 395 7.31 -22.25 11.14
C SER A 395 7.59 -23.10 9.90
N ARG A 396 8.67 -23.90 9.92
CA ARG A 396 8.99 -24.84 8.84
C ARG A 396 7.93 -25.93 8.71
N SER A 397 7.44 -26.47 9.83
CA SER A 397 6.35 -27.46 9.82
C SER A 397 5.08 -26.88 9.19
N ALA A 398 4.66 -25.68 9.61
CA ALA A 398 3.50 -24.99 9.07
C ALA A 398 3.67 -24.66 7.57
N LEU A 399 4.86 -24.20 7.16
CA LEU A 399 5.21 -23.89 5.77
C LEU A 399 5.04 -25.10 4.82
N VAL A 400 5.44 -26.29 5.28
CA VAL A 400 5.38 -27.52 4.47
C VAL A 400 3.98 -28.15 4.49
N ARG A 401 3.27 -28.08 5.61
CA ARG A 401 2.04 -28.86 5.82
C ARG A 401 0.76 -28.02 5.71
N GLU A 402 0.71 -26.91 6.44
CA GLU A 402 -0.51 -26.15 6.67
C GLU A 402 -0.73 -25.12 5.56
N LEU A 403 0.33 -24.39 5.20
CA LEU A 403 0.25 -23.31 4.21
C LEU A 403 -0.24 -23.81 2.83
N PRO A 404 0.27 -24.92 2.25
CA PRO A 404 -0.24 -25.42 0.97
C PRO A 404 -1.73 -25.79 1.02
N ALA A 405 -2.19 -26.38 2.13
CA ALA A 405 -3.59 -26.73 2.33
C ALA A 405 -4.47 -25.48 2.46
N GLY A 406 -3.98 -24.45 3.17
CA GLY A 406 -4.61 -23.13 3.23
C GLY A 406 -4.79 -22.52 1.84
N PHE A 407 -3.72 -22.47 1.05
CA PHE A 407 -3.79 -21.99 -0.34
C PHE A 407 -4.76 -22.79 -1.20
N GLY A 408 -4.88 -24.10 -0.99
CA GLY A 408 -5.93 -24.91 -1.61
C GLY A 408 -7.33 -24.37 -1.34
N LYS A 409 -7.67 -24.09 -0.06
CA LYS A 409 -8.96 -23.51 0.33
C LYS A 409 -9.16 -22.10 -0.22
N LEU A 410 -8.11 -21.29 -0.22
CA LEU A 410 -8.14 -19.93 -0.78
C LEU A 410 -8.48 -19.92 -2.26
N ARG A 411 -7.83 -20.79 -3.06
CA ARG A 411 -8.12 -20.92 -4.49
C ARG A 411 -9.58 -21.27 -4.75
N GLU A 412 -10.11 -22.25 -4.02
CA GLU A 412 -11.52 -22.65 -4.14
C GLU A 412 -12.48 -21.51 -3.76
N ALA A 413 -12.10 -20.67 -2.80
CA ALA A 413 -12.89 -19.51 -2.40
C ALA A 413 -12.88 -18.38 -3.45
N LEU A 414 -11.77 -18.17 -4.16
CA LEU A 414 -11.58 -17.09 -5.14
C LEU A 414 -12.07 -17.43 -6.54
N LYS A 415 -11.90 -18.67 -7.01
CA LYS A 415 -12.26 -19.10 -8.38
C LYS A 415 -13.66 -18.65 -8.84
N PRO A 416 -14.73 -18.79 -8.03
CA PRO A 416 -16.08 -18.39 -8.47
C PRO A 416 -16.23 -16.88 -8.71
N LEU A 417 -15.40 -16.05 -8.06
CA LEU A 417 -15.42 -14.59 -8.20
C LEU A 417 -14.65 -14.12 -9.44
N LEU A 418 -13.66 -14.89 -9.87
CA LEU A 418 -12.76 -14.57 -10.99
C LEU A 418 -13.04 -15.42 -12.24
N SER A 419 -14.23 -16.00 -12.36
CA SER A 419 -14.62 -16.85 -13.50
C SER A 419 -13.64 -18.02 -13.76
N GLY A 420 -13.04 -18.54 -12.69
CA GLY A 420 -12.09 -19.66 -12.74
C GLY A 420 -10.65 -19.29 -13.11
N ASP A 421 -10.35 -18.02 -13.38
CA ASP A 421 -9.03 -17.55 -13.83
C ASP A 421 -8.26 -16.89 -12.68
N LEU A 422 -7.40 -17.65 -12.00
CA LEU A 422 -6.60 -17.14 -10.89
C LEU A 422 -5.35 -16.37 -11.33
N SER A 423 -5.06 -16.26 -12.63
CA SER A 423 -3.99 -15.37 -13.10
C SER A 423 -4.30 -13.90 -12.76
N ARG A 424 -5.58 -13.57 -12.53
CA ARG A 424 -6.05 -12.24 -12.07
C ARG A 424 -5.80 -11.96 -10.58
N VAL A 425 -5.25 -12.93 -9.85
CA VAL A 425 -4.74 -12.70 -8.50
C VAL A 425 -3.27 -12.36 -8.62
N ILE A 426 -2.92 -11.12 -8.26
CA ILE A 426 -1.53 -10.68 -8.14
C ILE A 426 -1.09 -10.94 -6.71
N PHE A 427 -0.33 -12.02 -6.54
CA PHE A 427 0.34 -12.36 -5.31
C PHE A 427 1.66 -11.59 -5.22
N THR A 428 1.71 -10.57 -4.37
CA THR A 428 2.93 -9.78 -4.13
C THR A 428 3.70 -10.38 -2.96
N ALA A 429 4.95 -10.75 -3.20
CA ALA A 429 5.85 -11.33 -2.20
C ALA A 429 6.07 -10.37 -1.02
N TYR A 430 6.41 -10.94 0.15
CA TYR A 430 6.90 -10.16 1.28
C TYR A 430 8.35 -9.77 1.06
N ALA A 431 8.73 -8.53 1.36
CA ALA A 431 10.13 -8.15 1.43
C ALA A 431 10.84 -8.82 2.62
N ASN A 432 12.13 -9.16 2.47
CA ASN A 432 12.94 -9.55 3.63
C ASN A 432 13.31 -8.30 4.45
N PRO A 433 12.90 -8.19 5.72
CA PRO A 433 13.13 -6.98 6.51
C PRO A 433 14.57 -6.85 7.04
N THR A 434 15.39 -7.89 6.89
CA THR A 434 16.63 -8.06 7.66
C THR A 434 17.90 -7.79 6.87
N PHE A 435 17.83 -7.34 5.61
CA PHE A 435 19.02 -7.15 4.78
C PHE A 435 19.36 -5.67 4.57
N SER A 436 20.62 -5.31 4.74
CA SER A 436 21.15 -4.02 4.31
C SER A 436 22.53 -4.22 3.70
N ASN A 437 22.80 -3.50 2.60
CA ASN A 437 24.03 -3.62 1.82
C ASN A 437 24.37 -5.08 1.43
N GLY A 438 23.36 -5.90 1.13
CA GLY A 438 23.53 -7.29 0.72
C GLY A 438 23.93 -8.26 1.84
N ALA A 439 23.89 -7.83 3.11
CA ALA A 439 24.16 -8.68 4.27
C ALA A 439 23.02 -8.61 5.30
N PRO A 440 22.81 -9.67 6.10
CA PRO A 440 21.88 -9.62 7.23
C PRO A 440 22.28 -8.54 8.23
N CYS A 441 21.29 -7.87 8.79
CA CYS A 441 21.45 -6.89 9.85
C CYS A 441 22.16 -7.55 11.06
N PRO A 442 23.08 -6.82 11.72
CA PRO A 442 23.89 -7.38 12.81
C PRO A 442 23.08 -7.68 14.09
N GLY A 443 21.84 -7.20 14.19
CA GLY A 443 21.07 -7.20 15.43
C GLY A 443 21.52 -6.09 16.38
N GLY A 444 21.13 -6.20 17.64
CA GLY A 444 21.40 -5.23 18.69
C GLY A 444 20.19 -4.36 19.07
N PRO A 445 20.39 -3.40 20.00
CA PRO A 445 19.30 -2.59 20.55
C PRO A 445 18.92 -1.40 19.65
N ALA A 446 19.67 -1.16 18.56
CA ALA A 446 19.44 -0.04 17.65
C ALA A 446 18.03 -0.11 17.03
N GLY A 447 17.17 0.87 17.34
CA GLY A 447 15.78 0.91 16.86
C GLY A 447 14.80 0.07 17.68
N PHE A 448 15.27 -0.58 18.75
CA PHE A 448 14.47 -1.45 19.61
C PHE A 448 14.45 -0.99 21.08
N ASP A 449 15.24 0.02 21.44
CA ASP A 449 15.42 0.51 22.81
C ASP A 449 14.24 1.32 23.38
N VAL A 450 13.14 1.46 22.63
CA VAL A 450 11.86 1.95 23.17
C VAL A 450 11.33 1.07 24.31
N HIS A 451 11.72 -0.20 24.38
CA HIS A 451 11.41 -1.05 25.53
C HIS A 451 12.70 -1.63 26.14
N PRO A 452 12.89 -1.60 27.48
CA PRO A 452 14.10 -2.15 28.12
C PRO A 452 14.36 -3.64 27.85
N ALA A 453 13.31 -4.41 27.61
CA ALA A 453 13.41 -5.85 27.32
C ALA A 453 13.74 -6.19 25.87
N PHE A 454 13.86 -5.19 25.00
CA PHE A 454 14.01 -5.40 23.57
C PHE A 454 15.45 -5.26 23.11
N ASN A 455 15.88 -6.25 22.34
CA ASN A 455 17.17 -6.32 21.68
C ASN A 455 17.06 -7.35 20.55
N ALA A 456 17.36 -6.98 19.31
CA ALA A 456 17.34 -7.92 18.21
C ALA A 456 18.53 -8.90 18.34
N ASN A 457 18.30 -10.08 18.91
CA ASN A 457 19.37 -11.01 19.21
C ASN A 457 20.08 -11.48 17.92
N PRO A 458 21.40 -11.25 17.76
CA PRO A 458 22.10 -11.51 16.49
C PRO A 458 21.99 -12.96 16.00
N ARG A 459 22.06 -13.94 16.91
CA ARG A 459 22.00 -15.36 16.56
C ARG A 459 20.61 -15.78 16.11
N ARG A 460 19.57 -15.37 16.86
CA ARG A 460 18.17 -15.69 16.50
C ARG A 460 17.78 -14.97 15.21
N LEU A 461 18.20 -13.71 15.05
CA LEU A 461 18.02 -12.94 13.82
C LEU A 461 18.64 -13.63 12.62
N ALA A 462 19.90 -14.07 12.69
CA ALA A 462 20.56 -14.77 11.59
C ALA A 462 19.83 -16.06 11.19
N ASN A 463 19.36 -16.84 12.18
CA ASN A 463 18.58 -18.05 11.93
C ASN A 463 17.26 -17.76 11.20
N VAL A 464 16.52 -16.75 11.66
CA VAL A 464 15.24 -16.34 11.04
C VAL A 464 15.47 -15.76 9.66
N ALA A 465 16.48 -14.90 9.48
CA ALA A 465 16.85 -14.33 8.19
C ALA A 465 17.18 -15.41 7.17
N ASN A 466 17.96 -16.43 7.57
CA ASN A 466 18.27 -17.57 6.71
C ASN A 466 17.00 -18.37 6.35
N PHE A 467 16.15 -18.68 7.33
CA PHE A 467 14.87 -19.38 7.07
C PHE A 467 13.99 -18.62 6.07
N VAL A 468 13.87 -17.29 6.20
CA VAL A 468 13.09 -16.47 5.28
C VAL A 468 13.61 -16.58 3.85
N GLU A 469 14.92 -16.41 3.68
CA GLU A 469 15.55 -16.33 2.37
C GLU A 469 15.66 -17.69 1.68
N SER A 470 16.02 -18.74 2.42
CA SER A 470 16.28 -20.06 1.84
C SER A 470 15.06 -20.98 1.79
N GLU A 471 14.05 -20.75 2.63
CA GLU A 471 12.90 -21.67 2.75
C GLU A 471 11.57 -20.96 2.49
N PHE A 472 11.24 -19.91 3.24
CA PHE A 472 9.90 -19.31 3.20
C PHE A 472 9.57 -18.64 1.87
N LEU A 473 10.38 -17.68 1.41
CA LEU A 473 10.09 -16.95 0.16
C LEU A 473 10.10 -17.87 -1.07
N PRO A 474 11.08 -18.79 -1.25
CA PRO A 474 11.05 -19.75 -2.35
C PRO A 474 9.82 -20.67 -2.33
N GLN A 475 9.46 -21.20 -1.15
CA GLN A 475 8.31 -22.10 -1.02
C GLN A 475 6.99 -21.34 -1.25
N LEU A 476 6.86 -20.11 -0.77
CA LEU A 476 5.68 -19.28 -1.01
C LEU A 476 5.50 -19.00 -2.51
N LYS A 477 6.60 -18.71 -3.23
CA LYS A 477 6.61 -18.58 -4.70
C LYS A 477 6.15 -19.87 -5.39
N ALA A 478 6.70 -21.01 -4.99
CA ALA A 478 6.31 -22.32 -5.52
C ALA A 478 4.83 -22.61 -5.29
N ILE A 479 4.31 -22.25 -4.10
CA ILE A 479 2.89 -22.38 -3.76
C ILE A 479 2.04 -21.50 -4.69
N ALA A 480 2.32 -20.20 -4.79
CA ALA A 480 1.53 -19.28 -5.62
C ALA A 480 1.51 -19.67 -7.11
N LEU A 481 2.66 -20.12 -7.63
CA LEU A 481 2.85 -20.51 -9.03
C LEU A 481 2.48 -21.98 -9.32
N CYS A 482 2.02 -22.77 -8.34
CA CYS A 482 1.78 -24.20 -8.53
C CYS A 482 2.97 -24.93 -9.19
N GLN A 483 4.16 -24.72 -8.61
CA GLN A 483 5.45 -25.26 -9.07
C GLN A 483 6.14 -26.03 -7.94
N GLY A 484 7.27 -26.68 -8.23
CA GLY A 484 8.13 -27.27 -7.19
C GLY A 484 7.49 -28.42 -6.39
N GLY A 485 6.59 -29.20 -7.00
CA GLY A 485 5.91 -30.31 -6.33
C GLY A 485 4.66 -29.92 -5.54
N VAL A 486 4.25 -28.64 -5.57
CA VAL A 486 2.98 -28.19 -4.97
C VAL A 486 1.80 -28.80 -5.74
N LEU A 487 0.95 -29.54 -5.03
CA LEU A 487 -0.24 -30.17 -5.59
C LEU A 487 -1.37 -29.15 -5.81
N CYS A 488 -1.45 -28.60 -7.02
CA CYS A 488 -2.61 -27.85 -7.50
C CYS A 488 -3.52 -28.76 -8.32
N ARG A 489 -4.85 -28.60 -8.17
CA ARG A 489 -5.85 -29.46 -8.83
C ARG A 489 -5.83 -29.26 -10.35
N ASN A 490 -5.74 -28.01 -10.79
CA ASN A 490 -5.56 -27.63 -12.18
C ASN A 490 -4.47 -26.56 -12.25
N PRO A 491 -3.18 -26.93 -12.43
CA PRO A 491 -2.08 -25.99 -12.39
C PRO A 491 -2.23 -24.80 -13.34
N GLN A 492 -2.90 -24.93 -14.48
CA GLN A 492 -3.10 -23.81 -15.41
C GLN A 492 -4.12 -22.79 -14.88
N ALA A 493 -5.23 -23.25 -14.29
CA ALA A 493 -6.25 -22.38 -13.72
C ALA A 493 -5.94 -21.93 -12.27
N ASP A 494 -5.05 -22.65 -11.57
CA ASP A 494 -4.73 -22.44 -10.16
C ASP A 494 -3.55 -21.48 -9.92
N ARG A 495 -2.80 -21.17 -10.98
CA ARG A 495 -1.64 -20.27 -10.96
C ARG A 495 -2.07 -18.84 -10.73
N MET A 496 -1.40 -18.19 -9.77
CA MET A 496 -1.50 -16.75 -9.55
C MET A 496 -0.39 -16.02 -10.32
N THR A 497 -0.58 -14.72 -10.56
CA THR A 497 0.50 -13.85 -11.02
C THR A 497 1.38 -13.50 -9.82
N TYR A 498 2.67 -13.83 -9.86
CA TYR A 498 3.58 -13.63 -8.73
C TYR A 498 4.50 -12.44 -8.97
N VAL A 499 4.67 -11.59 -7.95
CA VAL A 499 5.48 -10.37 -8.03
C VAL A 499 6.52 -10.34 -6.91
N ASP A 500 7.80 -10.36 -7.29
CA ASP A 500 8.96 -10.29 -6.40
C ASP A 500 10.05 -9.31 -6.87
N ALA A 501 9.79 -8.49 -7.90
CA ALA A 501 10.79 -7.56 -8.45
C ALA A 501 11.32 -6.54 -7.42
N HIS A 502 10.56 -6.25 -6.35
CA HIS A 502 11.00 -5.35 -5.28
C HIS A 502 12.08 -5.95 -4.35
N GLN A 503 12.26 -7.28 -4.32
CA GLN A 503 13.20 -7.94 -3.39
C GLN A 503 14.62 -7.39 -3.50
N GLN A 504 15.10 -7.18 -4.72
CA GLN A 504 16.44 -6.67 -4.96
C GLN A 504 16.65 -5.28 -4.37
N ALA A 505 15.65 -4.40 -4.47
CA ALA A 505 15.73 -3.06 -3.88
C ALA A 505 15.79 -3.16 -2.35
N PHE A 506 14.92 -3.99 -1.74
CA PHE A 506 14.86 -4.18 -0.29
C PHE A 506 16.16 -4.73 0.33
N ALA A 507 17.03 -5.40 -0.43
CA ALA A 507 18.31 -5.92 0.05
C ALA A 507 19.27 -4.86 0.63
N THR A 508 19.00 -3.56 0.39
CA THR A 508 19.74 -2.44 0.97
C THR A 508 18.96 -1.63 2.00
N HIS A 509 17.67 -1.91 2.17
CA HIS A 509 16.70 -1.08 2.90
C HIS A 509 16.05 -1.76 4.13
N GLY A 510 16.68 -2.81 4.68
CA GLY A 510 16.21 -3.49 5.89
C GLY A 510 16.20 -2.60 7.14
N PHE A 511 15.72 -3.13 8.26
CA PHE A 511 15.46 -2.33 9.48
C PHE A 511 16.71 -1.63 10.05
N CYS A 512 17.91 -2.16 9.78
CA CYS A 512 19.17 -1.57 10.23
C CYS A 512 19.78 -0.54 9.26
N ALA A 513 19.15 -0.31 8.10
CA ALA A 513 19.66 0.63 7.10
C ALA A 513 19.63 2.07 7.64
N ARG A 514 20.72 2.79 7.41
CA ARG A 514 20.91 4.18 7.84
C ARG A 514 21.68 4.95 6.77
N ALA A 515 21.38 6.23 6.59
CA ALA A 515 22.12 7.11 5.71
C ALA A 515 22.37 8.48 6.33
N SER A 516 23.39 9.18 5.83
CA SER A 516 23.64 10.58 6.19
C SER A 516 22.52 11.52 5.75
N THR A 517 21.66 11.08 4.84
CA THR A 517 20.48 11.80 4.35
C THR A 517 19.20 11.49 5.13
N ASP A 518 19.24 10.56 6.11
CA ASP A 518 18.09 10.30 6.99
C ASP A 518 17.67 11.58 7.72
N PRO A 519 16.40 11.70 8.16
CA PRO A 519 15.93 12.89 8.85
C PRO A 519 16.80 13.25 10.06
N GLU A 520 16.93 14.55 10.34
CA GLU A 520 17.81 15.03 11.43
C GLU A 520 17.47 14.40 12.78
N PHE A 521 16.17 14.29 13.10
CA PHE A 521 15.70 13.62 14.31
C PHE A 521 16.19 12.17 14.38
N ASP A 522 16.03 11.38 13.32
CA ASP A 522 16.45 9.99 13.26
C ASP A 522 17.96 9.83 13.51
N ARG A 523 18.77 10.69 12.88
CA ARG A 523 20.24 10.66 13.03
C ARG A 523 20.68 11.07 14.44
N ALA A 524 20.02 12.07 15.03
CA ALA A 524 20.37 12.62 16.32
C ALA A 524 19.84 11.79 17.50
N CYS A 525 18.62 11.24 17.37
CA CYS A 525 17.86 10.70 18.50
C CYS A 525 17.72 9.19 18.51
N PHE A 526 17.73 8.50 17.36
CA PHE A 526 17.69 7.04 17.34
C PHE A 526 19.10 6.45 17.34
N SER A 527 19.67 6.36 18.54
CA SER A 527 21.06 5.97 18.76
C SER A 527 21.34 4.54 18.25
N PRO A 528 22.39 4.32 17.45
CA PRO A 528 22.85 2.97 17.09
C PRO A 528 23.28 2.13 18.30
N LYS A 529 23.51 2.76 19.46
CA LYS A 529 23.94 2.09 20.68
C LYS A 529 22.78 1.68 21.60
N GLY A 530 21.52 1.94 21.22
CA GLY A 530 20.37 1.70 22.09
C GLY A 530 20.29 2.66 23.27
N GLN A 531 20.68 3.91 23.04
CA GLN A 531 20.69 5.00 24.03
C GLN A 531 19.86 6.18 23.52
N SER A 532 18.66 5.90 23.00
CA SER A 532 17.77 6.91 22.42
C SER A 532 16.96 7.65 23.49
N PHE A 533 16.67 6.98 24.60
CA PHE A 533 15.82 7.47 25.67
C PHE A 533 16.60 7.71 26.96
N ASP A 534 16.18 8.70 27.74
CA ASP A 534 16.78 9.02 29.02
C ASP A 534 16.45 7.93 30.07
N PRO A 535 17.45 7.28 30.69
CA PRO A 535 17.21 6.27 31.71
C PRO A 535 16.82 6.85 33.07
N ASP A 536 17.07 8.14 33.35
CA ASP A 536 16.66 8.78 34.61
C ASP A 536 15.17 9.10 34.58
N ILE A 537 14.38 8.41 35.41
CA ILE A 537 12.92 8.57 35.47
C ILE A 537 12.46 9.98 35.82
N VAL A 538 13.29 10.76 36.54
CA VAL A 538 12.95 12.14 36.91
C VAL A 538 13.11 13.04 35.70
N ALA A 539 14.28 13.01 35.05
CA ALA A 539 14.55 13.77 33.85
C ALA A 539 13.59 13.38 32.70
N ALA A 540 13.44 12.07 32.46
CA ALA A 540 12.64 11.50 31.39
C ALA A 540 11.15 11.84 31.46
N SER A 541 10.63 12.21 32.65
CA SER A 541 9.25 12.69 32.80
C SER A 541 8.98 13.98 32.02
N SER A 542 9.99 14.84 31.88
CA SER A 542 9.92 16.12 31.18
C SER A 542 10.64 16.11 29.83
N GLN A 543 11.68 15.27 29.69
CA GLN A 543 12.50 15.17 28.51
C GLN A 543 12.90 13.69 28.29
N PRO A 544 12.04 12.88 27.65
CA PRO A 544 12.27 11.44 27.49
C PRO A 544 13.36 11.10 26.47
N MET A 545 13.79 12.05 25.64
CA MET A 545 14.80 11.85 24.60
C MET A 545 16.19 12.30 25.07
N LEU A 546 17.19 11.41 24.95
CA LEU A 546 18.55 11.70 25.39
C LEU A 546 19.29 12.69 24.48
N CYS A 547 18.92 12.77 23.20
CA CYS A 547 19.53 13.66 22.20
C CYS A 547 19.28 15.16 22.41
N GLY A 548 18.35 15.53 23.30
CA GLY A 548 17.96 16.93 23.54
C GLY A 548 16.90 17.50 22.58
N LEU A 549 16.54 16.80 21.51
CA LEU A 549 15.41 17.19 20.65
C LEU A 549 14.08 16.67 21.22
N GLY A 550 13.03 17.47 21.03
CA GLY A 550 11.66 17.06 21.39
C GLY A 550 11.13 15.95 20.47
N ALA A 551 10.45 14.96 21.03
CA ALA A 551 9.84 13.87 20.26
C ALA A 551 8.81 14.37 19.23
N SER A 552 8.20 15.53 19.45
CA SER A 552 7.31 16.21 18.50
C SER A 552 7.96 16.59 17.16
N GLN A 553 9.30 16.56 17.09
CA GLN A 553 10.07 16.82 15.87
C GLN A 553 10.17 15.59 14.95
N PHE A 554 9.86 14.39 15.44
CA PHE A 554 9.85 13.19 14.59
C PHE A 554 8.88 13.34 13.42
N ARG A 555 9.27 12.82 12.26
CA ARG A 555 8.48 12.84 11.03
C ARG A 555 8.40 11.45 10.41
N ALA A 556 7.25 10.80 10.57
CA ALA A 556 7.05 9.41 10.17
C ALA A 556 7.15 9.17 8.65
N TYR A 557 6.92 10.19 7.82
CA TYR A 557 6.83 10.07 6.36
C TYR A 557 7.94 10.79 5.60
N LEU A 558 8.97 11.31 6.29
CA LEU A 558 10.16 11.79 5.57
C LEU A 558 10.96 10.61 4.99
N PRO A 559 11.54 10.77 3.78
CA PRO A 559 12.40 9.79 3.16
C PRO A 559 13.55 9.34 4.07
N ARG A 560 13.85 8.04 4.09
CA ARG A 560 14.95 7.48 4.87
C ARG A 560 15.52 6.22 4.22
N ALA A 561 16.72 5.83 4.64
CA ALA A 561 17.41 4.64 4.14
C ALA A 561 16.70 3.33 4.50
N ARG A 562 15.99 3.26 5.62
CA ARG A 562 15.21 2.07 5.97
C ARG A 562 13.81 2.09 5.39
N TRP A 563 13.43 1.01 4.73
CA TRP A 563 12.06 0.76 4.28
C TRP A 563 11.29 -0.13 5.22
N ILE A 564 11.85 -0.44 6.39
CA ILE A 564 11.23 -1.24 7.43
C ILE A 564 11.18 -0.40 8.71
N ARG A 565 10.01 -0.36 9.35
CA ARG A 565 9.80 0.23 10.68
C ARG A 565 10.50 -0.63 11.73
N ASP A 566 11.31 -0.02 12.57
CA ASP A 566 11.75 -0.66 13.82
C ASP A 566 10.70 -0.45 14.94
N ALA A 567 11.00 -0.91 16.17
CA ALA A 567 10.06 -0.77 17.27
C ALA A 567 9.93 0.70 17.74
N ASN A 568 11.01 1.48 17.65
CA ASN A 568 10.99 2.91 17.95
C ASN A 568 10.07 3.64 16.96
N ASP A 569 10.21 3.38 15.66
CA ASP A 569 9.37 3.96 14.62
C ASP A 569 7.89 3.61 14.82
N SER A 570 7.60 2.34 15.12
CA SER A 570 6.24 1.84 15.37
C SER A 570 5.59 2.56 16.55
N TYR A 571 6.32 2.71 17.67
CA TYR A 571 5.87 3.47 18.82
C TYR A 571 5.62 4.94 18.47
N PHE A 572 6.52 5.58 17.72
CA PHE A 572 6.42 7.00 17.38
C PHE A 572 5.35 7.30 16.32
N ALA A 573 5.05 6.35 15.42
CA ALA A 573 4.08 6.54 14.35
C ALA A 573 2.65 6.20 14.78
N ALA A 574 2.47 5.10 15.52
CA ALA A 574 1.15 4.54 15.82
C ALA A 574 0.82 4.51 17.32
N MET A 575 1.75 4.02 18.15
CA MET A 575 1.55 3.85 19.60
C MET A 575 0.23 3.12 19.94
N THR A 576 -0.17 2.12 19.15
CA THR A 576 -1.53 1.55 19.16
C THR A 576 -1.83 0.74 20.42
N TYR A 577 -2.89 1.10 21.16
CA TYR A 577 -3.34 0.30 22.32
C TYR A 577 -4.03 -0.98 21.84
N PRO A 578 -3.54 -2.17 22.21
CA PRO A 578 -4.02 -3.42 21.66
C PRO A 578 -5.42 -3.73 22.17
N GLN A 579 -6.28 -4.17 21.27
CA GLN A 579 -7.61 -4.67 21.57
C GLN A 579 -7.76 -6.07 20.97
N GLY A 580 -8.57 -6.91 21.61
CA GLY A 580 -8.85 -8.26 21.11
C GLY A 580 -7.65 -9.22 21.15
N ILE A 581 -6.68 -8.99 22.04
CA ILE A 581 -5.65 -9.99 22.37
C ILE A 581 -6.16 -10.92 23.48
N SER A 582 -5.48 -12.05 23.68
CA SER A 582 -5.87 -13.02 24.72
C SER A 582 -5.97 -12.35 26.09
N ALA A 583 -6.98 -12.71 26.88
CA ALA A 583 -7.19 -12.19 28.23
C ALA A 583 -5.97 -12.38 29.15
N THR A 584 -5.10 -13.35 28.87
CA THR A 584 -3.86 -13.61 29.62
C THR A 584 -2.81 -12.50 29.46
N ILE A 585 -2.88 -11.72 28.37
CA ILE A 585 -1.89 -10.68 28.02
C ILE A 585 -2.56 -9.34 27.69
N GLN A 586 -3.87 -9.20 27.96
CA GLN A 586 -4.57 -7.94 27.81
C GLN A 586 -4.08 -6.97 28.89
N PRO A 587 -3.55 -5.78 28.55
CA PRO A 587 -3.11 -4.83 29.55
C PRO A 587 -4.26 -4.39 30.45
N ALA A 588 -3.98 -4.31 31.75
CA ALA A 588 -4.95 -3.85 32.74
C ALA A 588 -5.30 -2.36 32.55
N ASP A 589 -4.30 -1.54 32.21
CA ASP A 589 -4.41 -0.10 32.07
C ASP A 589 -3.35 0.49 31.10
N ILE A 590 -3.36 1.81 30.93
CA ILE A 590 -2.47 2.54 30.00
C ILE A 590 -1.03 2.72 30.51
N HIS A 591 -0.70 2.32 31.72
CA HIS A 591 0.65 2.29 32.30
C HIS A 591 1.17 0.85 32.52
N ASP A 592 0.34 -0.17 32.23
CA ASP A 592 0.65 -1.58 32.45
C ASP A 592 1.93 -2.05 31.73
N ALA A 593 2.64 -3.01 32.33
CA ALA A 593 3.88 -3.53 31.78
C ALA A 593 3.65 -4.32 30.48
N THR A 594 2.52 -5.02 30.34
CA THR A 594 2.15 -5.66 29.06
C THR A 594 1.96 -4.60 27.99
N TRP A 595 1.33 -3.48 28.34
CA TRP A 595 1.12 -2.39 27.41
C TRP A 595 2.44 -1.75 26.97
N GLY A 596 3.38 -1.54 27.91
CA GLY A 596 4.73 -1.09 27.58
C GLY A 596 5.36 -1.90 26.45
N ILE A 597 5.29 -3.23 26.53
CA ILE A 597 5.83 -4.12 25.52
C ILE A 597 5.03 -4.04 24.20
N LEU A 598 3.71 -4.16 24.27
CA LEU A 598 2.84 -4.23 23.09
C LEU A 598 2.81 -2.92 22.30
N SER A 599 2.92 -1.78 22.98
CA SER A 599 2.93 -0.43 22.37
C SER A 599 4.05 -0.22 21.36
N ALA A 600 5.16 -0.93 21.54
CA ALA A 600 6.32 -0.84 20.68
C ALA A 600 6.20 -1.71 19.41
N VAL A 601 5.37 -2.76 19.41
CA VAL A 601 5.32 -3.75 18.31
C VAL A 601 3.97 -3.84 17.59
N TYR A 602 2.85 -3.68 18.29
CA TYR A 602 1.49 -3.93 17.79
C TYR A 602 1.02 -2.92 16.72
N GLY A 603 1.75 -1.81 16.56
CA GLY A 603 1.44 -0.74 15.60
C GLY A 603 2.20 -0.82 14.28
N GLY A 604 2.97 -1.89 14.04
CA GLY A 604 3.68 -2.13 12.78
C GLY A 604 5.20 -2.20 12.87
N ALA A 605 5.77 -2.67 13.98
CA ALA A 605 7.21 -2.98 14.00
C ALA A 605 7.52 -4.09 12.99
N ILE A 606 8.66 -3.99 12.30
CA ILE A 606 9.11 -4.89 11.22
C ILE A 606 8.23 -4.85 9.96
N HIS A 607 7.30 -3.88 9.86
CA HIS A 607 6.50 -3.68 8.65
C HIS A 607 7.16 -2.68 7.70
N PRO A 608 6.88 -2.74 6.39
CA PRO A 608 7.32 -1.74 5.44
C PRO A 608 6.89 -0.32 5.84
N THR A 609 7.76 0.66 5.62
CA THR A 609 7.39 2.08 5.69
C THR A 609 6.53 2.45 4.46
N ALA A 610 6.07 3.70 4.40
CA ALA A 610 5.40 4.25 3.23
C ALA A 610 6.24 4.10 1.94
N GLU A 611 7.56 4.32 2.02
CA GLU A 611 8.50 4.10 0.93
C GLU A 611 8.62 2.61 0.58
N GLY A 612 8.69 1.73 1.57
CA GLY A 612 8.69 0.29 1.34
C GLY A 612 7.43 -0.20 0.61
N HIS A 613 6.26 0.26 1.02
CA HIS A 613 5.01 -0.03 0.30
C HIS A 613 4.96 0.60 -1.10
N ALA A 614 5.53 1.78 -1.29
CA ALA A 614 5.64 2.41 -2.61
C ALA A 614 6.54 1.58 -3.54
N ALA A 615 7.67 1.07 -3.07
CA ALA A 615 8.55 0.17 -3.82
C ALA A 615 7.88 -1.17 -4.14
N MET A 616 7.08 -1.73 -3.21
CA MET A 616 6.26 -2.91 -3.49
C MET A 616 5.20 -2.63 -4.57
N ALA A 617 4.59 -1.44 -4.55
CA ALA A 617 3.61 -1.03 -5.54
C ALA A 617 4.25 -0.81 -6.93
N ASP A 618 5.48 -0.28 -6.99
CA ASP A 618 6.25 -0.16 -8.24
C ASP A 618 6.47 -1.53 -8.90
N ALA A 619 6.67 -2.58 -8.10
CA ALA A 619 6.76 -3.95 -8.61
C ALA A 619 5.40 -4.53 -9.03
N ALA A 620 4.31 -4.18 -8.33
CA ALA A 620 2.99 -4.74 -8.59
C ALA A 620 2.26 -4.10 -9.80
N LEU A 621 2.50 -2.82 -10.06
CA LEU A 621 1.80 -2.06 -11.10
C LEU A 621 2.00 -2.65 -12.52
N PRO A 622 3.22 -3.00 -12.98
CA PRO A 622 3.40 -3.60 -14.30
C PRO A 622 2.63 -4.91 -14.48
N ALA A 623 2.59 -5.75 -13.43
CA ALA A 623 1.82 -6.98 -13.45
C ALA A 623 0.30 -6.70 -13.53
N ALA A 624 -0.19 -5.71 -12.79
CA ALA A 624 -1.59 -5.28 -12.83
C ALA A 624 -2.00 -4.76 -14.20
N ALA A 625 -1.17 -3.91 -14.80
CA ALA A 625 -1.36 -3.41 -16.16
C ALA A 625 -1.39 -4.54 -17.19
N ALA A 626 -0.47 -5.50 -17.10
CA ALA A 626 -0.39 -6.63 -18.02
C ALA A 626 -1.61 -7.56 -17.92
N VAL A 627 -2.02 -7.94 -16.71
CA VAL A 627 -3.21 -8.77 -16.45
C VAL A 627 -4.48 -8.09 -16.96
N LEU A 628 -4.60 -6.79 -16.74
CA LEU A 628 -5.73 -5.99 -17.21
C LEU A 628 -5.63 -5.58 -18.68
N ARG A 629 -4.50 -5.81 -19.35
CA ARG A 629 -4.23 -5.36 -20.73
C ARG A 629 -4.42 -3.85 -20.91
N LEU A 630 -3.89 -3.07 -19.98
CA LEU A 630 -3.94 -1.61 -20.04
C LEU A 630 -2.84 -1.08 -20.97
N GLY A 631 -3.14 0.00 -21.71
CA GLY A 631 -2.21 0.61 -22.67
C GLY A 631 -2.23 0.03 -24.09
N ALA A 632 -3.15 -0.88 -24.40
CA ALA A 632 -3.33 -1.48 -25.72
C ALA A 632 -4.48 -0.83 -26.55
N GLU A 633 -4.93 0.38 -26.19
CA GLU A 633 -6.05 1.07 -26.86
C GLU A 633 -5.64 1.77 -28.16
N ALA A 634 -6.57 1.80 -29.13
CA ALA A 634 -6.38 1.86 -30.57
C ALA A 634 -5.85 3.20 -31.17
N GLU A 635 -5.14 3.09 -32.30
CA GLU A 635 -4.76 4.20 -33.19
C GLU A 635 -5.98 5.05 -33.58
N VAL A 636 -5.85 6.38 -33.44
CA VAL A 636 -6.84 7.37 -33.86
C VAL A 636 -6.91 7.41 -35.39
N THR A 637 -8.04 7.00 -35.97
CA THR A 637 -8.31 7.16 -37.41
C THR A 637 -8.86 8.55 -37.70
N SER A 638 -8.08 9.37 -38.41
CA SER A 638 -8.54 10.64 -39.00
C SER A 638 -8.88 10.42 -40.48
N GLU A 639 -10.14 10.58 -40.87
CA GLU A 639 -10.53 10.64 -42.28
C GLU A 639 -10.88 12.08 -42.68
N PRO A 640 -10.35 12.61 -43.80
CA PRO A 640 -10.77 13.89 -44.33
C PRO A 640 -12.22 13.81 -44.85
N LEU A 641 -13.02 14.85 -44.58
CA LEU A 641 -14.40 14.97 -45.07
C LEU A 641 -14.44 14.86 -46.60
N GLY A 642 -15.20 13.89 -47.12
CA GLY A 642 -15.47 13.75 -48.55
C GLY A 642 -16.18 14.99 -49.11
N GLU A 643 -15.78 15.42 -50.31
CA GLU A 643 -16.32 16.59 -50.98
C GLU A 643 -17.86 16.52 -51.13
N PRO A 644 -18.57 17.66 -51.04
CA PRO A 644 -20.01 17.69 -51.17
C PRO A 644 -20.42 17.21 -52.57
N VAL A 645 -21.27 16.17 -52.59
CA VAL A 645 -21.89 15.64 -53.81
C VAL A 645 -22.69 16.76 -54.48
N GLN A 646 -22.17 17.28 -55.59
CA GLN A 646 -22.96 18.14 -56.48
C GLN A 646 -23.99 17.26 -57.19
N THR A 647 -25.24 17.34 -56.73
CA THR A 647 -26.39 16.86 -57.50
C THR A 647 -26.54 17.73 -58.76
N ARG A 648 -26.41 17.10 -59.94
CA ARG A 648 -26.99 17.62 -61.18
C ARG A 648 -28.36 17.03 -61.41
#